data_AF-A0A0D2F9T5-F1
#
_entry.id   AF-A0A0D2F9T5-F1
#
_cell.length_a   1.000
_cell.length_b   1.000
_cell.length_c   1.000
_cell.angle_alpha   90.00
_cell.angle_beta   90.00
_cell.angle_gamma   90.00
#
_symmetry.space_group_name_H-M   'P 1'
#
loop_
_entity.id
_entity.type
_entity.pdbx_description
1 polymer ?
#
loop_
_entity_poly.entity_id
_entity_poly.type
_entity_poly.pdbx_seq_one_letter_code
_entity_poly.pdbx_strand_id
1 'polypeptide(L)'
;MATVTEAVKESLLGSTTPSSLSTESRLTFLKHANQGEDGELYMNEEGFINAIAPPEEDYHKIKREQYGILFGVADRHKRGKISMSEWAAFDNLLAKSDAEYEIAFRLFDEDGTGSIKSDTFQKIYEQNRGQESIPFDFNSEWVSLYIGGKNKRHEMTYPQFAQMMRGLQGERIRQAFHLYDKDKDGYIDPEDFERIIRATAGHKLSDHLLENLPTLCNISSGTKISYANVRAFQNVIREMDLLDLIIRNATAKSADGRIDRTDFLNEAARLTRFSLYTPMEADILFHFASLDSPSGRLSLDDFAKVLDASYQTAGAKLNAVAEAADRAVSKSQQLLRSLLESAHHFGLGSIAGAFGAFMVYPIDLVKTRMQNQRSSRPGERLYENSIDCARKVIRNEGFRGLYSGVLPQLVGVAPEKAIKLTVNDLVRGRFTDKQTGKIALSAEILAGGSAGACQVVFTNPLEIVKIRLQVQGELAKKSDAVPKRSAMWIVRNLGILGLYKGVTACLLRDVPFSAIYFPTYSHLKRDFFGESPTKSLGILQLLTAGAIAGMPAAYLTTPCDVIKTRLQVEARKGEATYNGLGDCARKILKEEGFKAFFKGGPARILRSSPQFGFTLAAYEVLSNLLPFPGSDEAEKQKAGGGVSGVAGRVEPGVGLREAKAPLPYLRSRNALKILLDLDVNFGRVKPGQDVGSLMQQHAMAAAAGKEAVEKGVGWFGKKL
;
A
#
# COMPACT_ATOMS: atom_id res chain seq x y z
N MET A 1 29.71 -40.75 8.92
CA MET A 1 29.20 -39.63 8.09
C MET A 1 27.69 -39.70 7.82
N ALA A 2 27.01 -40.86 7.98
CA ALA A 2 25.58 -40.99 7.72
C ALA A 2 24.65 -40.39 8.81
N THR A 3 25.12 -40.23 10.05
CA THR A 3 24.32 -39.74 11.18
C THR A 3 24.12 -38.24 11.24
N VAL A 4 24.87 -37.44 10.47
CA VAL A 4 24.74 -35.97 10.46
C VAL A 4 23.69 -35.51 9.43
N THR A 5 23.37 -36.34 8.44
CA THR A 5 22.40 -36.04 7.38
C THR A 5 20.93 -36.20 7.80
N GLU A 6 20.62 -36.96 8.86
CA GLU A 6 19.23 -37.09 9.36
C GLU A 6 18.81 -35.93 10.27
N ALA A 7 19.72 -35.44 11.12
CA ALA A 7 19.44 -34.30 11.99
C ALA A 7 19.18 -32.98 11.22
N VAL A 8 19.75 -32.84 10.02
CA VAL A 8 19.47 -31.69 9.14
C VAL A 8 18.12 -31.86 8.41
N LYS A 9 17.68 -33.10 8.16
CA LYS A 9 16.42 -33.42 7.48
C LYS A 9 15.19 -33.17 8.35
N GLU A 10 15.27 -33.42 9.66
CA GLU A 10 14.17 -33.13 10.59
C GLU A 10 13.97 -31.63 10.82
N SER A 11 15.02 -30.81 10.76
CA SER A 11 14.88 -29.35 10.89
C SER A 11 14.10 -28.72 9.72
N LEU A 12 13.98 -29.42 8.59
CA LEU A 12 13.21 -28.98 7.42
C LEU A 12 11.74 -29.45 7.46
N LEU A 13 11.40 -30.48 8.24
CA LEU A 13 10.06 -31.14 8.20
C LEU A 13 9.13 -30.86 9.38
N GLY A 14 9.57 -30.17 10.42
CA GLY A 14 8.66 -29.69 11.44
C GLY A 14 9.36 -29.29 12.72
N SER A 15 9.42 -27.98 12.99
CA SER A 15 9.80 -27.50 14.30
C SER A 15 8.79 -28.01 15.33
N THR A 16 9.24 -28.80 16.30
CA THR A 16 8.48 -29.21 17.49
C THR A 16 8.37 -28.10 18.54
N THR A 17 8.80 -26.87 18.22
CA THR A 17 8.57 -25.70 19.07
C THR A 17 7.07 -25.44 19.18
N PRO A 18 6.52 -25.24 20.40
CA PRO A 18 5.12 -24.85 20.56
C PRO A 18 4.93 -23.55 19.79
N SER A 19 4.10 -23.63 18.75
CA SER A 19 3.83 -22.56 17.80
C SER A 19 3.22 -21.38 18.56
N SER A 20 4.01 -20.33 18.74
CA SER A 20 3.46 -19.05 19.19
C SER A 20 2.63 -18.48 18.03
N LEU A 21 1.36 -18.88 17.97
CA LEU A 21 0.36 -18.33 17.09
C LEU A 21 0.44 -16.80 17.14
N SER A 22 0.53 -16.16 15.97
CA SER A 22 0.36 -14.72 15.90
C SER A 22 -1.04 -14.37 16.45
N THR A 23 -1.17 -13.22 17.09
CA THR A 23 -2.47 -12.76 17.64
C THR A 23 -3.56 -12.77 16.57
N GLU A 24 -3.18 -12.41 15.35
CA GLU A 24 -4.05 -12.37 14.17
C GLU A 24 -4.54 -13.78 13.79
N SER A 25 -3.64 -14.76 13.69
CA SER A 25 -3.99 -16.13 13.36
C SER A 25 -4.83 -16.80 14.45
N ARG A 26 -4.59 -16.45 15.73
CA ARG A 26 -5.44 -16.88 16.84
C ARG A 26 -6.86 -16.31 16.74
N LEU A 27 -7.00 -15.04 16.36
CA LEU A 27 -8.30 -14.42 16.14
C LEU A 27 -9.03 -15.05 14.93
N THR A 28 -8.31 -15.34 13.85
CA THR A 28 -8.86 -16.05 12.69
C THR A 28 -9.40 -17.43 13.08
N PHE A 29 -8.66 -18.20 13.89
CA PHE A 29 -9.17 -19.48 14.39
C PHE A 29 -10.45 -19.31 15.19
N LEU A 30 -10.45 -18.42 16.18
CA LEU A 30 -11.61 -18.19 17.06
C LEU A 30 -12.84 -17.68 16.29
N LYS A 31 -12.64 -16.94 15.20
CA LYS A 31 -13.71 -16.42 14.34
C LYS A 31 -14.41 -17.52 13.53
N HIS A 32 -13.69 -18.59 13.19
CA HIS A 32 -14.17 -19.63 12.28
C HIS A 32 -14.32 -21.01 12.94
N ALA A 33 -13.94 -21.15 14.21
CA ALA A 33 -14.10 -22.38 14.98
C ALA A 33 -15.47 -22.47 15.64
N ASN A 34 -16.02 -23.70 15.69
CA ASN A 34 -17.26 -24.05 16.36
C ASN A 34 -16.95 -24.87 17.62
N GLN A 35 -17.84 -24.80 18.60
CA GLN A 35 -17.68 -25.58 19.84
C GLN A 35 -18.03 -27.05 19.61
N GLY A 36 -17.11 -27.95 19.97
CA GLY A 36 -17.29 -29.39 19.92
C GLY A 36 -18.04 -29.93 21.15
N GLU A 37 -18.40 -31.21 21.09
CA GLU A 37 -19.11 -31.93 22.17
C GLU A 37 -18.32 -32.04 23.48
N ASP A 38 -16.99 -31.97 23.40
CA ASP A 38 -16.04 -31.94 24.51
C ASP A 38 -15.84 -30.53 25.10
N GLY A 39 -16.51 -29.51 24.53
CA GLY A 39 -16.39 -28.11 24.94
C GLY A 39 -15.19 -27.37 24.35
N GLU A 40 -14.30 -28.05 23.64
CA GLU A 40 -13.17 -27.42 22.93
C GLU A 40 -13.61 -26.84 21.58
N LEU A 41 -12.90 -25.83 21.10
CA LEU A 41 -13.16 -25.21 19.81
C LEU A 41 -12.43 -25.95 18.69
N TYR A 42 -13.17 -26.33 17.65
CA TYR A 42 -12.65 -26.95 16.44
C TYR A 42 -13.15 -26.25 15.20
N MET A 43 -12.30 -26.19 14.18
CA MET A 43 -12.65 -25.68 12.86
C MET A 43 -13.01 -26.85 11.94
N ASN A 44 -14.21 -26.82 11.36
CA ASN A 44 -14.62 -27.76 10.31
C ASN A 44 -14.10 -27.28 8.93
N GLU A 45 -14.35 -28.07 7.88
CA GLU A 45 -13.88 -27.75 6.52
C GLU A 45 -14.39 -26.40 6.02
N GLU A 46 -15.67 -26.09 6.25
CA GLU A 46 -16.24 -24.80 5.85
C GLU A 46 -15.59 -23.62 6.59
N GLY A 47 -15.39 -23.75 7.91
CA GLY A 47 -14.67 -22.78 8.73
C GLY A 47 -13.24 -22.57 8.25
N PHE A 48 -12.58 -23.65 7.85
CA PHE A 48 -11.23 -23.61 7.28
C PHE A 48 -11.19 -22.86 5.94
N ILE A 49 -12.10 -23.17 5.01
CA ILE A 49 -12.22 -22.43 3.75
C ILE A 49 -12.51 -20.95 4.04
N ASN A 50 -13.34 -20.63 5.03
CA ASN A 50 -13.59 -19.24 5.45
C ASN A 50 -12.35 -18.53 5.98
N ALA A 51 -11.46 -19.24 6.67
CA ALA A 51 -10.21 -18.70 7.19
C ALA A 51 -9.15 -18.48 6.10
N ILE A 52 -9.05 -19.38 5.11
CA ILE A 52 -7.97 -19.36 4.11
C ILE A 52 -8.40 -18.85 2.72
N ALA A 53 -9.69 -18.63 2.50
CA ALA A 53 -10.26 -18.13 1.24
C ALA A 53 -11.32 -17.03 1.55
N PRO A 54 -10.88 -15.76 1.73
CA PRO A 54 -11.73 -14.63 2.06
C PRO A 54 -12.80 -14.36 1.00
N PRO A 55 -14.05 -14.03 1.35
CA PRO A 55 -15.14 -13.89 0.37
C PRO A 55 -14.95 -12.74 -0.63
N GLU A 56 -14.03 -11.81 -0.39
CA GLU A 56 -13.85 -10.58 -1.17
C GLU A 56 -12.85 -10.72 -2.35
N GLU A 57 -12.28 -11.92 -2.52
CA GLU A 57 -11.28 -12.24 -3.54
C GLU A 57 -11.91 -12.76 -4.85
N ASP A 58 -11.14 -12.73 -5.93
CA ASP A 58 -11.57 -13.26 -7.24
C ASP A 58 -11.46 -14.79 -7.30
N TYR A 59 -12.62 -15.46 -7.37
CA TYR A 59 -12.77 -16.91 -7.52
C TYR A 59 -13.19 -17.35 -8.92
N HIS A 60 -12.99 -16.49 -9.93
CA HIS A 60 -13.35 -16.80 -11.31
C HIS A 60 -12.60 -18.03 -11.84
N LYS A 61 -11.26 -18.02 -11.72
CA LYS A 61 -10.37 -19.09 -12.24
C LYS A 61 -10.21 -20.29 -11.32
N ILE A 62 -10.08 -20.04 -10.02
CA ILE A 62 -9.99 -21.09 -8.99
C ILE A 62 -11.21 -20.94 -8.10
N LYS A 63 -12.08 -21.95 -8.10
CA LYS A 63 -13.32 -21.89 -7.31
C LYS A 63 -12.99 -21.99 -5.84
N ARG A 64 -13.75 -21.26 -5.02
CA ARG A 64 -13.55 -21.18 -3.57
C ARG A 64 -13.60 -22.54 -2.88
N GLU A 65 -14.50 -23.41 -3.34
CA GLU A 65 -14.66 -24.79 -2.85
C GLU A 65 -13.38 -25.63 -3.01
N GLN A 66 -12.56 -25.34 -4.03
CA GLN A 66 -11.34 -26.12 -4.29
C GLN A 66 -10.29 -25.97 -3.17
N TYR A 67 -10.37 -24.90 -2.36
CA TYR A 67 -9.52 -24.73 -1.18
C TYR A 67 -9.80 -25.79 -0.10
N GLY A 68 -10.95 -26.47 -0.15
CA GLY A 68 -11.28 -27.57 0.76
C GLY A 68 -10.27 -28.71 0.72
N ILE A 69 -9.61 -28.96 -0.42
CA ILE A 69 -8.56 -30.00 -0.52
C ILE A 69 -7.39 -29.77 0.45
N LEU A 70 -7.13 -28.51 0.82
CA LEU A 70 -6.07 -28.15 1.77
C LEU A 70 -6.44 -28.48 3.22
N PHE A 71 -7.73 -28.73 3.50
CA PHE A 71 -8.19 -29.16 4.82
C PHE A 71 -7.52 -30.47 5.24
N GLY A 72 -7.33 -31.41 4.30
CA GLY A 72 -6.64 -32.68 4.57
C GLY A 72 -5.17 -32.52 4.96
N VAL A 73 -4.54 -31.40 4.59
CA VAL A 73 -3.16 -31.07 5.00
C VAL A 73 -3.13 -30.47 6.42
N ALA A 74 -4.17 -29.72 6.79
CA ALA A 74 -4.30 -29.12 8.10
C ALA A 74 -4.79 -30.13 9.17
N ASP A 75 -5.70 -31.03 8.82
CA ASP A 75 -6.20 -32.10 9.69
C ASP A 75 -5.21 -33.28 9.78
N ARG A 76 -4.12 -33.06 10.52
CA ARG A 76 -3.02 -34.02 10.68
C ARG A 76 -3.48 -35.36 11.27
N HIS A 77 -4.56 -35.36 12.05
CA HIS A 77 -5.08 -36.56 12.68
C HIS A 77 -6.26 -37.20 11.91
N LYS A 78 -6.65 -36.65 10.76
CA LYS A 78 -7.76 -37.12 9.90
C LYS A 78 -9.06 -37.31 10.69
N ARG A 79 -9.40 -36.35 11.55
CA ARG A 79 -10.59 -36.38 12.42
C ARG A 79 -11.82 -35.71 11.79
N GLY A 80 -11.68 -35.08 10.62
CA GLY A 80 -12.70 -34.21 10.02
C GLY A 80 -12.84 -32.86 10.72
N LYS A 81 -11.92 -32.51 11.62
CA LYS A 81 -11.94 -31.27 12.40
C LYS A 81 -10.52 -30.85 12.82
N ILE A 82 -10.24 -29.55 12.76
CA ILE A 82 -8.94 -28.96 13.04
C ILE A 82 -8.96 -28.31 14.44
N SER A 83 -8.09 -28.78 15.32
CA SER A 83 -7.82 -28.15 16.62
C SER A 83 -6.97 -26.88 16.48
N MET A 84 -6.93 -26.07 17.53
CA MET A 84 -6.09 -24.87 17.54
C MET A 84 -4.60 -25.17 17.31
N SER A 85 -4.09 -26.31 17.81
CA SER A 85 -2.72 -26.75 17.56
C SER A 85 -2.47 -27.15 16.11
N GLU A 86 -3.45 -27.79 15.46
CA GLU A 86 -3.36 -28.16 14.04
C GLU A 86 -3.43 -26.91 13.15
N TRP A 87 -4.31 -25.97 13.48
CA TRP A 87 -4.35 -24.66 12.81
C TRP A 87 -3.02 -23.92 12.95
N ALA A 88 -2.44 -23.89 14.15
CA ALA A 88 -1.14 -23.27 14.38
C ALA A 88 -0.03 -23.91 13.53
N ALA A 89 -0.06 -25.23 13.38
CA ALA A 89 0.89 -25.95 12.54
C ALA A 89 0.70 -25.63 11.05
N PHE A 90 -0.54 -25.52 10.59
CA PHE A 90 -0.86 -25.16 9.21
C PHE A 90 -0.51 -23.69 8.90
N ASP A 91 -0.80 -22.77 9.81
CA ASP A 91 -0.44 -21.35 9.65
C ASP A 91 1.08 -21.15 9.63
N ASN A 92 1.82 -21.88 10.48
CA ASN A 92 3.29 -21.92 10.40
C ASN A 92 3.80 -22.53 9.08
N LEU A 93 3.09 -23.50 8.52
CA LEU A 93 3.40 -24.04 7.19
C LEU A 93 3.22 -22.94 6.11
N LEU A 94 2.14 -22.17 6.17
CA LEU A 94 1.91 -21.04 5.25
C LEU A 94 2.96 -19.93 5.37
N ALA A 95 3.58 -19.79 6.55
CA ALA A 95 4.65 -18.83 6.77
C ALA A 95 6.00 -19.25 6.15
N LYS A 96 6.17 -20.51 5.72
CA LYS A 96 7.41 -20.99 5.07
C LYS A 96 7.61 -20.35 3.69
N SER A 97 8.88 -20.22 3.29
CA SER A 97 9.27 -19.61 2.00
C SER A 97 8.83 -20.41 0.77
N ASP A 98 8.61 -21.71 0.93
CA ASP A 98 8.29 -22.71 -0.09
C ASP A 98 6.99 -23.46 0.23
N ALA A 99 6.12 -22.84 1.04
CA ALA A 99 4.89 -23.44 1.56
C ALA A 99 4.03 -24.09 0.46
N GLU A 100 3.92 -23.50 -0.73
CA GLU A 100 3.11 -24.04 -1.83
C GLU A 100 3.52 -25.45 -2.27
N TYR A 101 4.82 -25.76 -2.29
CA TYR A 101 5.31 -27.10 -2.64
C TYR A 101 5.18 -28.06 -1.47
N GLU A 102 5.43 -27.59 -0.24
CA GLU A 102 5.31 -28.44 0.95
C GLU A 102 3.85 -28.82 1.23
N ILE A 103 2.91 -27.91 1.00
CA ILE A 103 1.47 -28.21 1.07
C ILE A 103 1.10 -29.27 0.02
N ALA A 104 1.54 -29.10 -1.23
CA ALA A 104 1.31 -30.11 -2.25
C ALA A 104 1.94 -31.46 -1.87
N PHE A 105 3.17 -31.46 -1.35
CA PHE A 105 3.84 -32.69 -0.91
C PHE A 105 3.08 -33.40 0.20
N ARG A 106 2.65 -32.67 1.24
CA ARG A 106 1.90 -33.24 2.38
C ARG A 106 0.53 -33.79 1.96
N LEU A 107 -0.06 -33.31 0.87
CA LEU A 107 -1.26 -33.90 0.31
C LEU A 107 -1.01 -35.31 -0.25
N PHE A 108 0.19 -35.57 -0.79
CA PHE A 108 0.57 -36.86 -1.37
C PHE A 108 1.28 -37.81 -0.37
N ASP A 109 1.90 -37.29 0.68
CA ASP A 109 2.48 -38.06 1.78
C ASP A 109 1.40 -38.39 2.83
N GLU A 110 0.42 -39.23 2.45
CA GLU A 110 -0.73 -39.56 3.30
C GLU A 110 -0.36 -40.17 4.66
N ASP A 111 0.80 -40.81 4.73
CA ASP A 111 1.33 -41.53 5.90
C ASP A 111 2.29 -40.67 6.74
N GLY A 112 2.67 -39.47 6.26
CA GLY A 112 3.60 -38.58 6.95
C GLY A 112 5.03 -39.14 7.08
N THR A 113 5.44 -39.96 6.13
CA THR A 113 6.73 -40.68 6.13
C THR A 113 7.90 -39.80 5.70
N GLY A 114 7.63 -38.64 5.08
CA GLY A 114 8.65 -37.79 4.47
C GLY A 114 9.08 -38.26 3.07
N SER A 115 8.41 -39.28 2.51
CA SER A 115 8.58 -39.72 1.12
C SER A 115 7.22 -40.06 0.47
N ILE A 116 7.12 -39.87 -0.84
CA ILE A 116 5.93 -40.23 -1.62
C ILE A 116 6.25 -41.47 -2.45
N LYS A 117 5.48 -42.54 -2.24
CA LYS A 117 5.53 -43.74 -3.07
C LYS A 117 4.90 -43.45 -4.43
N SER A 118 5.53 -43.97 -5.50
CA SER A 118 5.03 -43.89 -6.88
C SER A 118 3.55 -44.26 -7.00
N ASP A 119 3.15 -45.37 -6.39
CA ASP A 119 1.78 -45.89 -6.52
C ASP A 119 0.78 -45.00 -5.79
N THR A 120 1.16 -44.42 -4.64
CA THR A 120 0.35 -43.44 -3.91
C THR A 120 0.15 -42.17 -4.73
N PHE A 121 1.22 -41.67 -5.36
CA PHE A 121 1.15 -40.51 -6.25
C PHE A 121 0.18 -40.74 -7.41
N GLN A 122 0.33 -41.86 -8.12
CA GLN A 122 -0.54 -42.22 -9.24
C GLN A 122 -1.99 -42.42 -8.80
N LYS A 123 -2.21 -43.06 -7.64
CA LYS A 123 -3.55 -43.26 -7.09
C LYS A 123 -4.25 -41.93 -6.80
N ILE A 124 -3.59 -41.00 -6.11
CA ILE A 124 -4.17 -39.69 -5.78
C ILE A 124 -4.42 -38.88 -7.05
N TYR A 125 -3.53 -38.96 -8.04
CA TYR A 125 -3.74 -38.35 -9.34
C TYR A 125 -5.01 -38.86 -10.03
N GLU A 126 -5.16 -40.17 -10.19
CA GLU A 126 -6.32 -40.78 -10.84
C GLU A 126 -7.63 -40.53 -10.07
N GLN A 127 -7.55 -40.44 -8.74
CA GLN A 127 -8.69 -40.10 -7.90
C GLN A 127 -9.17 -38.65 -8.10
N ASN A 128 -8.32 -37.71 -8.49
CA ASN A 128 -8.70 -36.30 -8.66
C ASN A 128 -8.92 -35.90 -10.13
N ARG A 129 -8.45 -36.73 -11.06
CA ARG A 129 -8.63 -36.53 -12.51
C ARG A 129 -10.09 -36.62 -12.93
N GLY A 130 -10.50 -35.75 -13.85
CA GLY A 130 -11.81 -35.78 -14.49
C GLY A 130 -11.91 -36.86 -15.57
N GLN A 131 -13.15 -37.28 -15.90
CA GLN A 131 -13.38 -38.30 -16.94
C GLN A 131 -12.92 -37.83 -18.33
N GLU A 132 -13.07 -36.54 -18.63
CA GLU A 132 -12.69 -35.95 -19.93
C GLU A 132 -11.24 -35.43 -19.95
N SER A 133 -10.50 -35.62 -18.86
CA SER A 133 -9.11 -35.18 -18.77
C SER A 133 -8.20 -35.97 -19.72
N ILE A 134 -7.25 -35.26 -20.32
CA ILE A 134 -6.23 -35.86 -21.18
C ILE A 134 -5.43 -36.89 -20.38
N PRO A 135 -5.27 -38.13 -20.86
CA PRO A 135 -4.53 -39.17 -20.16
C PRO A 135 -3.06 -38.80 -20.00
N PHE A 136 -2.46 -39.23 -18.90
CA PHE A 136 -1.04 -39.04 -18.59
C PHE A 136 -0.35 -40.40 -18.45
N ASP A 137 0.72 -40.62 -19.21
CA ASP A 137 1.50 -41.85 -19.16
C ASP A 137 2.57 -41.79 -18.06
N PHE A 138 2.27 -42.47 -16.94
CA PHE A 138 3.20 -42.67 -15.81
C PHE A 138 4.39 -43.60 -16.12
N ASN A 139 4.46 -44.14 -17.33
CA ASN A 139 5.58 -44.96 -17.80
C ASN A 139 6.43 -44.25 -18.83
N SER A 140 6.21 -42.95 -19.05
CA SER A 140 7.05 -42.17 -19.95
C SER A 140 8.50 -42.13 -19.43
N GLU A 141 9.44 -41.96 -20.36
CA GLU A 141 10.86 -41.84 -20.02
C GLU A 141 11.09 -40.72 -19.01
N TRP A 142 10.43 -39.56 -19.19
CA TRP A 142 10.52 -38.42 -18.27
C TRP A 142 10.09 -38.79 -16.85
N VAL A 143 8.94 -39.47 -16.71
CA VAL A 143 8.42 -39.89 -15.40
C VAL A 143 9.35 -40.91 -14.75
N SER A 144 9.91 -41.84 -15.55
CA SER A 144 10.81 -42.88 -15.06
C SER A 144 12.09 -42.32 -14.40
N LEU A 145 12.51 -41.10 -14.74
CA LEU A 145 13.65 -40.43 -14.11
C LEU A 145 13.37 -40.00 -12.67
N TYR A 146 12.10 -39.81 -12.29
CA TYR A 146 11.70 -39.42 -10.94
C TYR A 146 11.25 -40.61 -10.09
N ILE A 147 10.40 -41.47 -10.65
CA ILE A 147 9.77 -42.57 -9.90
C ILE A 147 10.30 -43.95 -10.26
N GLY A 148 11.32 -44.03 -11.13
CA GLY A 148 11.85 -45.30 -11.63
C GLY A 148 10.99 -45.94 -12.72
N GLY A 149 11.58 -46.90 -13.45
CA GLY A 149 10.89 -47.64 -14.52
C GLY A 149 9.88 -48.64 -13.98
N LYS A 150 9.08 -49.25 -14.88
CA LYS A 150 8.02 -50.23 -14.54
C LYS A 150 8.48 -51.35 -13.58
N ASN A 151 9.74 -51.78 -13.70
CA ASN A 151 10.27 -52.92 -12.94
C ASN A 151 10.91 -52.51 -11.60
N LYS A 152 11.20 -51.22 -11.38
CA LYS A 152 11.87 -50.75 -10.18
C LYS A 152 11.43 -49.32 -9.88
N ARG A 153 10.34 -49.19 -9.12
CA ARG A 153 9.84 -47.89 -8.65
C ARG A 153 10.65 -47.39 -7.45
N HIS A 154 10.81 -46.07 -7.37
CA HIS A 154 11.48 -45.37 -6.27
C HIS A 154 10.48 -44.45 -5.56
N GLU A 155 10.75 -44.17 -4.28
CA GLU A 155 10.04 -43.15 -3.52
C GLU A 155 10.68 -41.78 -3.78
N MET A 156 9.85 -40.74 -3.84
CA MET A 156 10.30 -39.37 -4.01
C MET A 156 10.37 -38.66 -2.66
N THR A 157 11.53 -38.08 -2.36
CA THR A 157 11.66 -37.11 -1.26
C THR A 157 11.01 -35.77 -1.63
N TYR A 158 10.72 -34.92 -0.64
CA TYR A 158 10.16 -33.58 -0.86
C TYR A 158 10.88 -32.76 -1.96
N PRO A 159 12.23 -32.63 -1.97
CA PRO A 159 12.91 -31.88 -3.02
C PRO A 159 12.73 -32.49 -4.42
N GLN A 160 12.71 -33.82 -4.53
CA GLN A 160 12.50 -34.51 -5.80
C GLN A 160 11.07 -34.32 -6.31
N PHE A 161 10.08 -34.42 -5.42
CA PHE A 161 8.69 -34.14 -5.74
C PHE A 161 8.49 -32.70 -6.21
N ALA A 162 9.02 -31.71 -5.46
CA ALA A 162 8.90 -30.30 -5.83
C ALA A 162 9.50 -30.02 -7.22
N GLN A 163 10.67 -30.61 -7.52
CA GLN A 163 11.30 -30.49 -8.82
C GLN A 163 10.50 -31.17 -9.94
N MET A 164 9.93 -32.35 -9.68
CA MET A 164 9.04 -33.04 -10.62
C MET A 164 7.82 -32.17 -10.95
N MET A 165 7.14 -31.65 -9.92
CA MET A 165 5.96 -30.80 -10.07
C MET A 165 6.22 -29.57 -10.93
N ARG A 166 7.41 -28.96 -10.82
CA ARG A 166 7.81 -27.82 -11.66
C ARG A 166 7.90 -28.16 -13.15
N GLY A 167 8.29 -29.39 -13.49
CA GLY A 167 8.42 -29.84 -14.88
C GLY A 167 7.16 -30.53 -15.45
N LEU A 168 6.26 -30.98 -14.58
CA LEU A 168 5.15 -31.85 -14.93
C LEU A 168 4.21 -31.24 -15.98
N GLN A 169 3.85 -29.96 -15.84
CA GLN A 169 2.96 -29.29 -16.80
C GLN A 169 3.50 -29.39 -18.23
N GLY A 170 4.82 -29.26 -18.40
CA GLY A 170 5.45 -29.37 -19.72
C GLY A 170 5.43 -30.78 -20.29
N GLU A 171 5.60 -31.79 -19.45
CA GLU A 171 5.47 -33.18 -19.88
C GLU A 171 4.02 -33.51 -20.25
N ARG A 172 3.03 -33.00 -19.49
CA ARG A 172 1.60 -33.15 -19.84
C ARG A 172 1.30 -32.55 -21.22
N ILE A 173 1.78 -31.33 -21.49
CA ILE A 173 1.60 -30.68 -22.80
C ILE A 173 2.28 -31.52 -23.91
N ARG A 174 3.49 -32.03 -23.67
CA ARG A 174 4.22 -32.85 -24.66
C ARG A 174 3.50 -34.16 -24.97
N GLN A 175 3.02 -34.86 -23.96
CA GLN A 175 2.27 -36.12 -24.13
C GLN A 175 0.93 -35.85 -24.82
N ALA A 176 0.23 -34.78 -24.44
CA ALA A 176 -1.01 -34.38 -25.08
C ALA A 176 -0.79 -34.04 -26.56
N PHE A 177 0.30 -33.32 -26.90
CA PHE A 177 0.66 -33.06 -28.29
C PHE A 177 0.82 -34.36 -29.10
N HIS A 178 1.58 -35.33 -28.56
CA HIS A 178 1.74 -36.64 -29.21
C HIS A 178 0.43 -37.42 -29.38
N LEU A 179 -0.54 -37.20 -28.49
CA LEU A 179 -1.85 -37.85 -28.58
C LEU A 179 -2.69 -37.28 -29.73
N TYR A 180 -2.58 -35.98 -29.99
CA TYR A 180 -3.35 -35.28 -31.03
C TYR A 180 -2.63 -35.23 -32.40
N ASP A 181 -1.30 -35.37 -32.42
CA ASP A 181 -0.49 -35.55 -33.63
C ASP A 181 -0.65 -36.97 -34.19
N LYS A 182 -1.80 -37.22 -34.84
CA LYS A 182 -2.23 -38.54 -35.33
C LYS A 182 -1.31 -39.08 -36.43
N ASP A 183 -0.82 -38.20 -37.29
CA ASP A 183 0.04 -38.48 -38.44
C ASP A 183 1.53 -38.44 -38.12
N LYS A 184 1.92 -37.97 -36.92
CA LYS A 184 3.32 -37.82 -36.48
C LYS A 184 4.11 -36.88 -37.39
N ASP A 185 3.44 -35.87 -37.93
CA ASP A 185 4.04 -34.85 -38.79
C ASP A 185 4.61 -33.66 -37.98
N GLY A 186 4.34 -33.62 -36.67
CA GLY A 186 4.76 -32.54 -35.78
C GLY A 186 3.80 -31.35 -35.75
N TYR A 187 2.56 -31.53 -36.22
CA TYR A 187 1.52 -30.51 -36.26
C TYR A 187 0.20 -31.02 -35.67
N ILE A 188 -0.56 -30.11 -35.07
CA ILE A 188 -1.92 -30.37 -34.57
C ILE A 188 -2.89 -29.30 -35.06
N ASP A 189 -4.18 -29.61 -35.03
CA ASP A 189 -5.23 -28.66 -35.38
C ASP A 189 -5.37 -27.56 -34.29
N PRO A 190 -5.78 -26.33 -34.64
CA PRO A 190 -5.95 -25.24 -33.68
C PRO A 190 -6.88 -25.57 -32.50
N GLU A 191 -7.93 -26.36 -32.75
CA GLU A 191 -8.88 -26.81 -31.73
C GLU A 191 -8.25 -27.81 -30.75
N ASP A 192 -7.38 -28.69 -31.25
CA ASP A 192 -6.63 -29.62 -30.41
C ASP A 192 -5.63 -28.86 -29.52
N PHE A 193 -4.95 -27.84 -30.08
CA PHE A 193 -4.11 -26.94 -29.28
C PHE A 193 -4.90 -26.24 -28.17
N GLU A 194 -6.07 -25.67 -28.49
CA GLU A 194 -6.94 -25.04 -27.50
C GLU A 194 -7.31 -26.04 -26.39
N ARG A 195 -7.68 -27.27 -26.76
CA ARG A 195 -8.03 -28.33 -25.81
C ARG A 195 -6.87 -28.68 -24.87
N ILE A 196 -5.66 -28.81 -25.41
CA ILE A 196 -4.44 -29.07 -24.62
C ILE A 196 -4.21 -27.97 -23.60
N ILE A 197 -4.23 -26.70 -24.04
CA ILE A 197 -3.93 -25.56 -23.17
C ILE A 197 -5.01 -25.37 -22.11
N ARG A 198 -6.29 -25.49 -22.44
CA ARG A 198 -7.39 -25.43 -21.46
C ARG A 198 -7.24 -26.51 -20.38
N ALA A 199 -6.87 -27.73 -20.76
CA ALA A 199 -6.73 -28.85 -19.83
C ALA A 199 -5.46 -28.80 -18.95
N THR A 200 -4.42 -28.08 -19.39
CA THR A 200 -3.10 -28.08 -18.71
C THR A 200 -2.72 -26.76 -18.06
N ALA A 201 -3.25 -25.63 -18.55
CA ALA A 201 -2.85 -24.30 -18.11
C ALA A 201 -4.02 -23.31 -17.95
N GLY A 202 -5.26 -23.69 -18.27
CA GLY A 202 -6.39 -22.76 -18.35
C GLY A 202 -6.66 -21.93 -17.07
N HIS A 203 -6.31 -22.46 -15.90
CA HIS A 203 -6.47 -21.76 -14.62
C HIS A 203 -5.45 -20.61 -14.41
N LYS A 204 -4.43 -20.50 -15.26
CA LYS A 204 -3.37 -19.47 -15.20
C LYS A 204 -3.52 -18.38 -16.27
N LEU A 205 -4.43 -18.55 -17.22
CA LEU A 205 -4.53 -17.71 -18.42
C LEU A 205 -5.77 -16.83 -18.36
N SER A 206 -5.70 -15.63 -18.94
CA SER A 206 -6.85 -14.73 -19.06
C SER A 206 -7.95 -15.32 -19.94
N ASP A 207 -9.19 -14.85 -19.77
CA ASP A 207 -10.28 -15.28 -20.68
C ASP A 207 -10.03 -14.82 -22.12
N HIS A 208 -9.50 -13.60 -22.28
CA HIS A 208 -9.12 -13.05 -23.58
C HIS A 208 -8.13 -13.97 -24.32
N LEU A 209 -7.12 -14.47 -23.62
CA LEU A 209 -6.15 -15.37 -24.24
C LEU A 209 -6.78 -16.73 -24.55
N LEU A 210 -7.59 -17.28 -23.64
CA LEU A 210 -8.26 -18.57 -23.83
C LEU A 210 -9.23 -18.58 -25.01
N GLU A 211 -10.05 -17.53 -25.17
CA GLU A 211 -11.01 -17.37 -26.26
C GLU A 211 -10.32 -17.25 -27.64
N ASN A 212 -9.08 -16.76 -27.66
CA ASN A 212 -8.36 -16.50 -28.89
C ASN A 212 -7.27 -17.56 -29.20
N LEU A 213 -7.12 -18.62 -28.41
CA LEU A 213 -6.10 -19.66 -28.61
C LEU A 213 -6.02 -20.20 -30.05
N PRO A 214 -7.14 -20.47 -30.75
CA PRO A 214 -7.09 -20.97 -32.13
C PRO A 214 -6.40 -20.00 -33.10
N THR A 215 -6.44 -18.68 -32.82
CA THR A 215 -5.85 -17.65 -33.69
C THR A 215 -4.32 -17.73 -33.76
N LEU A 216 -3.67 -18.55 -32.92
CA LEU A 216 -2.23 -18.76 -32.96
C LEU A 216 -1.74 -19.32 -34.32
N CYS A 217 -2.60 -20.02 -35.06
CA CYS A 217 -2.27 -20.46 -36.41
C CYS A 217 -2.00 -19.29 -37.36
N ASN A 218 -2.53 -18.08 -37.09
CA ASN A 218 -2.39 -16.91 -37.95
C ASN A 218 -0.95 -16.36 -38.03
N ILE A 219 -0.10 -16.63 -37.03
CA ILE A 219 1.32 -16.27 -37.07
C ILE A 219 2.20 -17.40 -37.63
N SER A 220 1.61 -18.55 -37.94
CA SER A 220 2.29 -19.70 -38.52
C SER A 220 2.21 -19.65 -40.04
N SER A 221 3.15 -20.29 -40.73
CA SER A 221 3.13 -20.37 -42.20
C SER A 221 2.02 -21.27 -42.78
N GLY A 222 1.13 -21.81 -41.95
CA GLY A 222 0.06 -22.71 -42.34
C GLY A 222 -1.10 -22.70 -41.35
N THR A 223 -2.14 -23.48 -41.63
CA THR A 223 -3.38 -23.54 -40.82
C THR A 223 -3.25 -24.39 -39.56
N LYS A 224 -2.26 -25.29 -39.52
CA LYS A 224 -1.96 -26.14 -38.35
C LYS A 224 -0.96 -25.48 -37.40
N ILE A 225 -0.95 -25.91 -36.14
CA ILE A 225 -0.03 -25.45 -35.10
C ILE A 225 1.11 -26.47 -34.93
N SER A 226 2.35 -26.01 -35.12
CA SER A 226 3.53 -26.85 -34.95
C SER A 226 3.88 -27.08 -33.48
N TYR A 227 4.62 -28.15 -33.18
CA TYR A 227 5.18 -28.35 -31.83
C TYR A 227 6.05 -27.17 -31.36
N ALA A 228 6.75 -26.49 -32.28
CA ALA A 228 7.56 -25.32 -31.96
C ALA A 228 6.70 -24.16 -31.42
N ASN A 229 5.53 -23.92 -32.01
CA ASN A 229 4.58 -22.93 -31.52
C ASN A 229 4.08 -23.27 -30.11
N VAL A 230 3.73 -24.54 -29.88
CA VAL A 230 3.27 -25.02 -28.56
C VAL A 230 4.36 -24.81 -27.51
N ARG A 231 5.62 -25.07 -27.84
CA ARG A 231 6.75 -24.86 -26.93
C ARG A 231 7.03 -23.38 -26.65
N ALA A 232 6.99 -22.54 -27.67
CA ALA A 232 7.15 -21.10 -27.50
C ALA A 232 6.02 -20.52 -26.64
N PHE A 233 4.78 -20.92 -26.90
CA PHE A 233 3.63 -20.53 -26.09
C PHE A 233 3.78 -20.99 -24.63
N GLN A 234 4.24 -22.22 -24.41
CA GLN A 234 4.53 -22.73 -23.07
C GLN A 234 5.59 -21.90 -22.34
N ASN A 235 6.66 -21.49 -23.03
CA ASN A 235 7.70 -20.64 -22.44
C ASN A 235 7.15 -19.26 -22.06
N VAL A 236 6.32 -18.65 -22.91
CA VAL A 236 5.64 -17.37 -22.63
C VAL A 236 4.82 -17.45 -21.34
N ILE A 237 4.01 -18.51 -21.16
CA ILE A 237 3.22 -18.71 -19.94
C ILE A 237 4.11 -18.90 -18.72
N ARG A 238 5.20 -19.67 -18.85
CA ARG A 238 6.10 -19.96 -17.73
C ARG A 238 6.82 -18.71 -17.24
N GLU A 239 7.06 -17.74 -18.12
CA GLU A 239 7.86 -16.55 -17.86
C GLU A 239 7.01 -15.27 -17.76
N MET A 240 5.69 -15.41 -17.55
CA MET A 240 4.73 -14.31 -17.54
C MET A 240 5.10 -13.18 -16.57
N ASP A 241 5.62 -13.51 -15.38
CA ASP A 241 6.06 -12.52 -14.40
C ASP A 241 7.28 -11.70 -14.88
N LEU A 242 8.22 -12.36 -15.58
CA LEU A 242 9.38 -11.68 -16.15
C LEU A 242 8.98 -10.85 -17.37
N LEU A 243 8.05 -11.36 -18.19
CA LEU A 243 7.47 -10.62 -19.31
C LEU A 243 6.79 -9.33 -18.82
N ASP A 244 5.99 -9.41 -17.75
CA ASP A 244 5.35 -8.25 -17.13
C ASP A 244 6.39 -7.20 -16.68
N LEU A 245 7.46 -7.64 -16.00
CA LEU A 245 8.54 -6.76 -15.59
C LEU A 245 9.22 -6.06 -16.78
N ILE A 246 9.51 -6.81 -17.85
CA ILE A 246 10.14 -6.27 -19.07
C ILE A 246 9.20 -5.27 -19.75
N ILE A 247 7.92 -5.60 -19.92
CA ILE A 247 6.92 -4.73 -20.55
C ILE A 247 6.74 -3.45 -19.75
N ARG A 248 6.66 -3.51 -18.42
CA ARG A 248 6.57 -2.32 -17.56
C ARG A 248 7.78 -1.43 -17.70
N ASN A 249 8.98 -2.00 -17.72
CA ASN A 249 10.21 -1.23 -17.89
C ASN A 249 10.29 -0.61 -19.30
N ALA A 250 9.88 -1.34 -20.33
CA ALA A 250 9.91 -0.86 -21.71
C ALA A 250 8.88 0.27 -21.93
N THR A 251 7.64 0.08 -21.48
CA THR A 251 6.56 1.08 -21.58
C THR A 251 6.86 2.33 -20.76
N ALA A 252 7.45 2.20 -19.56
CA ALA A 252 7.90 3.35 -18.77
C ALA A 252 9.03 4.15 -19.43
N LYS A 253 9.85 3.51 -20.28
CA LYS A 253 10.91 4.18 -21.06
C LYS A 253 10.41 4.75 -22.39
N SER A 254 9.26 4.29 -22.89
CA SER A 254 8.67 4.84 -24.10
C SER A 254 8.07 6.22 -23.87
N ALA A 255 8.25 7.14 -24.81
CA ALA A 255 7.75 8.51 -24.73
C ALA A 255 6.21 8.59 -24.72
N ASP A 256 5.54 7.65 -25.39
CA ASP A 256 4.09 7.57 -25.52
C ASP A 256 3.45 6.49 -24.63
N GLY A 257 4.24 5.79 -23.83
CA GLY A 257 3.78 4.66 -23.00
C GLY A 257 3.43 3.39 -23.78
N ARG A 258 3.75 3.31 -25.07
CA ARG A 258 3.51 2.14 -25.93
C ARG A 258 4.81 1.58 -26.47
N ILE A 259 4.88 0.27 -26.70
CA ILE A 259 6.08 -0.42 -27.17
C ILE A 259 5.76 -1.30 -28.38
N ASP A 260 6.71 -1.43 -29.30
CA ASP A 260 6.69 -2.47 -30.33
C ASP A 260 7.57 -3.67 -29.93
N ARG A 261 7.62 -4.67 -30.82
CA ARG A 261 8.44 -5.88 -30.65
C ARG A 261 9.92 -5.58 -30.45
N THR A 262 10.43 -4.57 -31.13
CA THR A 262 11.85 -4.20 -31.08
C THR A 262 12.17 -3.57 -29.73
N ASP A 263 11.30 -2.68 -29.25
CA ASP A 263 11.40 -2.08 -27.92
C ASP A 263 11.40 -3.17 -26.83
N PHE A 264 10.50 -4.15 -26.94
CA PHE A 264 10.42 -5.28 -26.01
C PHE A 264 11.71 -6.13 -26.01
N LEU A 265 12.19 -6.57 -27.19
CA LEU A 265 13.39 -7.40 -27.28
C LEU A 265 14.65 -6.66 -26.80
N ASN A 266 14.74 -5.35 -27.08
CA ASN A 266 15.83 -4.51 -26.60
C ASN A 266 15.82 -4.39 -25.08
N GLU A 267 14.65 -4.20 -24.47
CA GLU A 267 14.54 -4.12 -23.01
C GLU A 267 14.76 -5.49 -22.35
N ALA A 268 14.27 -6.56 -22.96
CA ALA A 268 14.55 -7.92 -22.51
C ALA A 268 16.07 -8.18 -22.47
N ALA A 269 16.78 -7.87 -23.55
CA ALA A 269 18.23 -8.03 -23.63
C ALA A 269 19.01 -7.17 -22.61
N ARG A 270 18.42 -6.08 -22.11
CA ARG A 270 19.03 -5.24 -21.06
C ARG A 270 18.81 -5.82 -19.65
N LEU A 271 17.64 -6.41 -19.41
CA LEU A 271 17.23 -6.90 -18.10
C LEU A 271 17.68 -8.34 -17.84
N THR A 272 17.70 -9.18 -18.87
CA THR A 272 18.02 -10.60 -18.74
C THR A 272 19.47 -10.88 -19.13
N ARG A 273 20.16 -11.69 -18.32
CA ARG A 273 21.53 -12.14 -18.62
C ARG A 273 21.57 -13.41 -19.46
N PHE A 274 20.59 -14.30 -19.27
CA PHE A 274 20.55 -15.63 -19.88
C PHE A 274 19.19 -15.99 -20.50
N SER A 275 18.11 -15.34 -20.05
CA SER A 275 16.76 -15.53 -20.62
C SER A 275 16.62 -14.73 -21.91
N LEU A 276 17.15 -15.27 -23.01
CA LEU A 276 16.95 -14.73 -24.34
C LEU A 276 15.61 -15.22 -24.89
N TYR A 277 14.70 -14.29 -25.18
CA TYR A 277 13.43 -14.61 -25.83
C TYR A 277 13.63 -14.90 -27.31
N THR A 278 13.00 -15.96 -27.79
CA THR A 278 13.01 -16.27 -29.22
C THR A 278 12.12 -15.27 -29.97
N PRO A 279 12.41 -15.01 -31.27
CA PRO A 279 11.53 -14.21 -32.12
C PRO A 279 10.07 -14.68 -32.07
N MET A 280 9.85 -16.00 -32.08
CA MET A 280 8.52 -16.62 -32.01
C MET A 280 7.82 -16.38 -30.68
N GLU A 281 8.52 -16.40 -29.53
CA GLU A 281 7.91 -16.06 -28.23
C GLU A 281 7.43 -14.61 -28.18
N ALA A 282 8.21 -13.68 -28.74
CA ALA A 282 7.80 -12.30 -28.86
C ALA A 282 6.60 -12.15 -29.82
N ASP A 283 6.60 -12.87 -30.95
CA ASP A 283 5.49 -12.84 -31.91
C ASP A 283 4.19 -13.35 -31.30
N ILE A 284 4.24 -14.41 -30.47
CA ILE A 284 3.09 -14.93 -29.73
C ILE A 284 2.53 -13.88 -28.77
N LEU A 285 3.39 -13.24 -27.97
CA LEU A 285 2.98 -12.23 -27.00
C LEU A 285 2.29 -11.04 -27.70
N PHE A 286 2.91 -10.51 -28.75
CA PHE A 286 2.38 -9.37 -29.49
C PHE A 286 1.13 -9.73 -30.32
N HIS A 287 1.04 -10.96 -30.84
CA HIS A 287 -0.15 -11.47 -31.51
C HIS A 287 -1.37 -11.35 -30.60
N PHE A 288 -1.34 -11.98 -29.43
CA PHE A 288 -2.48 -11.97 -28.51
C PHE A 288 -2.80 -10.58 -27.95
N ALA A 289 -1.78 -9.76 -27.69
CA ALA A 289 -1.96 -8.41 -27.16
C ALA A 289 -2.51 -7.42 -28.22
N SER A 290 -2.24 -7.64 -29.51
CA SER A 290 -2.67 -6.73 -30.59
C SER A 290 -4.06 -7.03 -31.17
N LEU A 291 -4.72 -8.12 -30.78
CA LEU A 291 -6.00 -8.56 -31.39
C LEU A 291 -7.08 -7.45 -31.40
N ASP A 292 -7.19 -6.67 -30.33
CA ASP A 292 -8.18 -5.59 -30.22
C ASP A 292 -7.62 -4.21 -30.66
N SER A 293 -6.33 -4.12 -30.91
CA SER A 293 -5.63 -2.86 -31.17
C SER A 293 -4.51 -3.13 -32.16
N PRO A 294 -4.80 -3.13 -33.47
CA PRO A 294 -3.84 -3.45 -34.52
C PRO A 294 -2.76 -2.37 -34.71
N SER A 295 -2.58 -1.46 -33.74
CA SER A 295 -1.41 -0.60 -33.71
C SER A 295 -0.18 -1.45 -33.39
N GLY A 296 0.82 -1.44 -34.28
CA GLY A 296 2.09 -2.14 -34.06
C GLY A 296 2.86 -1.73 -32.78
N ARG A 297 2.40 -0.70 -32.07
CA ARG A 297 2.84 -0.31 -30.73
C ARG A 297 1.69 -0.49 -29.72
N LEU A 298 1.93 -1.24 -28.66
CA LEU A 298 0.95 -1.67 -27.66
C LEU A 298 1.24 -1.05 -26.30
N SER A 299 0.18 -0.73 -25.55
CA SER A 299 0.25 -0.18 -24.20
C SER A 299 0.23 -1.26 -23.12
N LEU A 300 0.50 -0.88 -21.86
CA LEU A 300 0.36 -1.80 -20.71
C LEU A 300 -1.03 -2.44 -20.63
N ASP A 301 -2.09 -1.69 -20.96
CA ASP A 301 -3.47 -2.18 -20.91
C ASP A 301 -3.73 -3.26 -21.97
N ASP A 302 -3.03 -3.23 -23.11
CA ASP A 302 -3.14 -4.24 -24.16
C ASP A 302 -2.48 -5.56 -23.73
N PHE A 303 -1.29 -5.47 -23.12
CA PHE A 303 -0.61 -6.64 -22.55
C PHE A 303 -1.32 -7.20 -21.31
N ALA A 304 -1.97 -6.35 -20.51
CA ALA A 304 -2.74 -6.78 -19.34
C ALA A 304 -3.82 -7.80 -19.69
N LYS A 305 -4.45 -7.68 -20.87
CA LYS A 305 -5.45 -8.65 -21.36
C LYS A 305 -4.88 -10.05 -21.52
N VAL A 306 -3.57 -10.16 -21.74
CA VAL A 306 -2.86 -11.43 -21.96
C VAL A 306 -2.23 -11.93 -20.66
N LEU A 307 -1.58 -11.03 -19.91
CA LEU A 307 -0.77 -11.38 -18.74
C LEU A 307 -1.58 -11.51 -17.45
N ASP A 308 -2.74 -10.86 -17.34
CA ASP A 308 -3.58 -10.92 -16.14
C ASP A 308 -4.60 -12.04 -16.23
N ALA A 309 -4.39 -13.11 -15.46
CA ALA A 309 -5.32 -14.22 -15.36
C ALA A 309 -6.73 -13.81 -14.88
N SER A 310 -6.88 -12.68 -14.19
CA SER A 310 -8.18 -12.15 -13.74
C SER A 310 -8.91 -11.33 -14.81
N TYR A 311 -8.29 -11.07 -15.96
CA TYR A 311 -8.92 -10.33 -17.05
C TYR A 311 -10.07 -11.13 -17.70
N GLN A 312 -11.24 -10.51 -17.72
CA GLN A 312 -12.49 -11.07 -18.28
C GLN A 312 -12.90 -10.29 -19.54
N THR A 313 -13.16 -10.99 -20.65
CA THR A 313 -13.69 -10.39 -21.87
C THR A 313 -15.13 -9.89 -21.62
N ALA A 314 -15.50 -8.73 -22.17
CA ALA A 314 -16.77 -8.04 -21.92
C ALA A 314 -18.06 -8.78 -22.38
N GLY A 315 -17.97 -10.08 -22.70
CA GLY A 315 -19.02 -10.92 -23.29
C GLY A 315 -19.79 -11.85 -22.34
N ALA A 316 -19.36 -12.06 -21.09
CA ALA A 316 -20.13 -12.84 -20.10
C ALA A 316 -21.27 -12.02 -19.44
N LYS A 317 -22.10 -11.38 -20.27
CA LYS A 317 -23.21 -10.52 -19.82
C LYS A 317 -24.56 -11.23 -19.91
N LEU A 318 -24.86 -11.98 -18.86
CA LEU A 318 -26.23 -12.07 -18.33
C LEU A 318 -26.26 -12.03 -16.79
N ASN A 319 -25.14 -12.35 -16.12
CA ASN A 319 -24.95 -12.06 -14.67
C ASN A 319 -24.08 -10.81 -14.40
N ALA A 320 -23.33 -10.33 -15.39
CA ALA A 320 -22.42 -9.19 -15.22
C ALA A 320 -23.10 -7.80 -15.17
N VAL A 321 -24.40 -7.67 -15.38
CA VAL A 321 -25.09 -6.37 -15.22
C VAL A 321 -25.41 -6.10 -13.75
N ALA A 322 -25.72 -7.14 -12.96
CA ALA A 322 -25.84 -7.03 -11.51
C ALA A 322 -24.47 -6.83 -10.84
N GLU A 323 -23.45 -7.58 -11.27
CA GLU A 323 -22.08 -7.41 -10.75
C GLU A 323 -21.39 -6.12 -11.23
N ALA A 324 -21.68 -5.60 -12.43
CA ALA A 324 -21.13 -4.30 -12.86
C ALA A 324 -21.81 -3.14 -12.11
N ALA A 325 -23.09 -3.28 -11.75
CA ALA A 325 -23.75 -2.34 -10.86
C ALA A 325 -23.13 -2.41 -9.45
N ASP A 326 -22.88 -3.60 -8.89
CA ASP A 326 -22.20 -3.75 -7.59
C ASP A 326 -20.71 -3.40 -7.62
N ARG A 327 -20.01 -3.57 -8.75
CA ARG A 327 -18.61 -3.13 -8.94
C ARG A 327 -18.51 -1.62 -9.15
N ALA A 328 -19.50 -0.98 -9.79
CA ALA A 328 -19.58 0.48 -9.91
C ALA A 328 -20.01 1.13 -8.59
N VAL A 329 -20.96 0.52 -7.87
CA VAL A 329 -21.37 0.91 -6.53
C VAL A 329 -20.23 0.69 -5.53
N SER A 330 -19.46 -0.40 -5.60
CA SER A 330 -18.31 -0.62 -4.71
C SER A 330 -17.09 0.24 -5.07
N LYS A 331 -16.81 0.53 -6.36
CA LYS A 331 -15.80 1.53 -6.74
C LYS A 331 -16.19 2.92 -6.30
N SER A 332 -17.46 3.30 -6.48
CA SER A 332 -17.95 4.60 -6.00
C SER A 332 -18.01 4.66 -4.49
N GLN A 333 -18.37 3.57 -3.78
CA GLN A 333 -18.27 3.46 -2.32
C GLN A 333 -16.83 3.47 -1.82
N GLN A 334 -15.87 2.85 -2.52
CA GLN A 334 -14.45 2.91 -2.17
C GLN A 334 -13.88 4.31 -2.39
N LEU A 335 -14.24 4.96 -3.50
CA LEU A 335 -13.91 6.37 -3.72
C LEU A 335 -14.57 7.26 -2.65
N LEU A 336 -15.87 7.07 -2.36
CA LEU A 336 -16.56 7.83 -1.32
C LEU A 336 -15.95 7.58 0.05
N ARG A 337 -15.66 6.33 0.42
CA ARG A 337 -15.00 5.97 1.69
C ARG A 337 -13.63 6.59 1.77
N SER A 338 -12.81 6.50 0.72
CA SER A 338 -11.47 7.11 0.73
C SER A 338 -11.51 8.64 0.81
N LEU A 339 -12.51 9.27 0.17
CA LEU A 339 -12.77 10.70 0.29
C LEU A 339 -13.29 11.06 1.68
N LEU A 340 -14.19 10.26 2.26
CA LEU A 340 -14.70 10.43 3.62
C LEU A 340 -13.61 10.24 4.67
N GLU A 341 -12.76 9.23 4.52
CA GLU A 341 -11.61 8.95 5.37
C GLU A 341 -10.61 10.13 5.27
N SER A 342 -10.33 10.60 4.06
CA SER A 342 -9.47 11.78 3.85
C SER A 342 -10.08 13.04 4.46
N ALA A 343 -11.39 13.27 4.28
CA ALA A 343 -12.11 14.40 4.85
C ALA A 343 -12.17 14.32 6.38
N HIS A 344 -12.32 13.12 6.93
CA HIS A 344 -12.32 12.84 8.36
C HIS A 344 -10.94 13.17 8.96
N HIS A 345 -9.86 12.61 8.41
CA HIS A 345 -8.50 12.93 8.87
C HIS A 345 -8.16 14.42 8.69
N PHE A 346 -8.61 15.06 7.61
CA PHE A 346 -8.46 16.51 7.41
C PHE A 346 -9.25 17.30 8.46
N GLY A 347 -10.47 16.87 8.80
CA GLY A 347 -11.31 17.47 9.84
C GLY A 347 -10.65 17.38 11.21
N LEU A 348 -10.22 16.18 11.62
CA LEU A 348 -9.50 15.97 12.88
C LEU A 348 -8.20 16.79 12.91
N GLY A 349 -7.42 16.79 11.81
CA GLY A 349 -6.20 17.58 11.67
C GLY A 349 -6.44 19.09 11.79
N SER A 350 -7.55 19.57 11.24
CA SER A 350 -7.95 20.98 11.31
C SER A 350 -8.33 21.40 12.73
N ILE A 351 -9.12 20.59 13.44
CA ILE A 351 -9.51 20.84 14.83
C ILE A 351 -8.28 20.80 15.74
N ALA A 352 -7.44 19.78 15.56
CA ALA A 352 -6.18 19.66 16.30
C ALA A 352 -5.27 20.87 16.05
N GLY A 353 -5.14 21.31 14.79
CA GLY A 353 -4.36 22.49 14.43
C GLY A 353 -4.90 23.78 15.04
N ALA A 354 -6.22 23.94 15.08
CA ALA A 354 -6.89 25.05 15.74
C ALA A 354 -6.64 25.04 17.26
N PHE A 355 -6.71 23.86 17.90
CA PHE A 355 -6.41 23.70 19.31
C PHE A 355 -4.96 24.05 19.64
N GLY A 356 -4.00 23.56 18.86
CA GLY A 356 -2.60 23.91 19.04
C GLY A 356 -2.37 25.41 18.88
N ALA A 357 -3.00 26.05 17.88
CA ALA A 357 -2.94 27.50 17.69
C ALA A 357 -3.56 28.28 18.86
N PHE A 358 -4.65 27.78 19.45
CA PHE A 358 -5.28 28.35 20.63
C PHE A 358 -4.36 28.28 21.86
N MET A 359 -3.74 27.12 22.12
CA MET A 359 -2.84 26.93 23.28
C MET A 359 -1.64 27.89 23.28
N VAL A 360 -1.04 28.14 22.10
CA VAL A 360 0.10 29.07 21.99
C VAL A 360 -0.28 30.52 21.75
N TYR A 361 -1.57 30.83 21.64
CA TYR A 361 -2.05 32.16 21.29
C TYR A 361 -1.54 33.29 22.21
N PRO A 362 -1.42 33.10 23.55
CA PRO A 362 -0.85 34.11 24.43
C PRO A 362 0.57 34.56 24.03
N ILE A 363 1.39 33.63 23.50
CA ILE A 363 2.75 33.92 23.03
C ILE A 363 2.69 34.80 21.77
N ASP A 364 1.73 34.52 20.86
CA ASP A 364 1.52 35.31 19.65
C ASP A 364 1.10 36.75 20.00
N LEU A 365 0.19 36.93 20.96
CA LEU A 365 -0.25 38.26 21.40
C LEU A 365 0.91 39.07 21.98
N VAL A 366 1.69 38.47 22.89
CA VAL A 366 2.88 39.13 23.49
C VAL A 366 3.88 39.52 22.41
N LYS A 367 4.14 38.62 21.46
CA LYS A 367 5.03 38.88 20.32
C LYS A 367 4.53 40.09 19.52
N THR A 368 3.26 40.13 19.11
CA THR A 368 2.71 41.21 18.29
C THR A 368 2.85 42.57 18.99
N ARG A 369 2.57 42.64 20.29
CA ARG A 369 2.73 43.88 21.09
C ARG A 369 4.19 44.32 21.17
N MET A 370 5.11 43.39 21.43
CA MET A 370 6.54 43.67 21.44
C MET A 370 7.07 44.15 20.08
N GLN A 371 6.55 43.61 18.96
CA GLN A 371 6.90 44.05 17.61
C GLN A 371 6.33 45.43 17.25
N ASN A 372 5.13 45.74 17.75
CA ASN A 372 4.49 47.05 17.55
C ASN A 372 5.15 48.16 18.39
N GLN A 373 5.93 47.85 19.43
CA GLN A 373 6.57 48.87 20.27
C GLN A 373 7.60 49.71 19.49
N ARG A 374 7.24 50.97 19.19
CA ARG A 374 7.99 51.92 18.34
C ARG A 374 9.01 52.79 19.10
N SER A 375 8.86 53.01 20.40
CA SER A 375 9.84 53.81 21.16
C SER A 375 10.93 52.93 21.79
N SER A 376 12.18 53.35 21.62
CA SER A 376 13.36 52.74 22.25
C SER A 376 13.97 53.56 23.39
N ARG A 377 13.40 54.73 23.74
CA ARG A 377 13.88 55.56 24.86
C ARG A 377 13.40 54.99 26.21
N PRO A 378 14.29 54.81 27.21
CA PRO A 378 13.89 54.44 28.57
C PRO A 378 12.88 55.46 29.12
N GLY A 379 11.71 55.02 29.58
CA GLY A 379 10.59 55.89 30.00
C GLY A 379 9.43 55.99 29.01
N GLU A 380 9.67 55.82 27.70
CA GLU A 380 8.60 55.74 26.67
C GLU A 380 8.27 54.30 26.25
N ARG A 381 9.06 53.32 26.68
CA ARG A 381 8.83 51.89 26.43
C ARG A 381 7.64 51.39 27.26
N LEU A 382 6.61 50.87 26.60
CA LEU A 382 5.45 50.25 27.26
C LEU A 382 5.82 48.94 27.96
N TYR A 383 6.74 48.17 27.37
CA TYR A 383 7.17 46.86 27.85
C TYR A 383 8.70 46.76 27.82
N GLU A 384 9.28 46.27 28.90
CA GLU A 384 10.73 46.05 28.98
C GLU A 384 11.16 44.75 28.31
N ASN A 385 10.33 43.71 28.45
CA ASN A 385 10.55 42.38 27.87
C ASN A 385 9.22 41.63 27.70
N SER A 386 9.27 40.45 27.10
CA SER A 386 8.07 39.63 26.84
C SER A 386 7.31 39.23 28.12
N ILE A 387 8.02 39.00 29.23
CA ILE A 387 7.41 38.61 30.51
C ILE A 387 6.69 39.81 31.13
N ASP A 388 7.30 40.99 31.08
CA ASP A 388 6.69 42.24 31.51
C ASP A 388 5.44 42.57 30.67
N CYS A 389 5.50 42.37 29.34
CA CYS A 389 4.33 42.47 28.47
C CYS A 389 3.21 41.53 28.92
N ALA A 390 3.50 40.24 29.13
CA ALA A 390 2.50 39.27 29.56
C ALA A 390 1.88 39.65 30.92
N ARG A 391 2.70 40.03 31.91
CA ARG A 391 2.24 40.47 33.23
C ARG A 391 1.35 41.71 33.14
N LYS A 392 1.74 42.70 32.35
CA LYS A 392 0.95 43.93 32.13
C LYS A 392 -0.37 43.64 31.42
N VAL A 393 -0.39 42.73 30.45
CA VAL A 393 -1.65 42.33 29.78
C VAL A 393 -2.59 41.68 30.80
N ILE A 394 -2.12 40.69 31.57
CA ILE A 394 -2.95 40.00 32.57
C ILE A 394 -3.47 40.98 33.62
N ARG A 395 -2.61 41.89 34.11
CA ARG A 395 -2.99 42.88 35.12
C ARG A 395 -4.03 43.88 34.63
N ASN A 396 -3.99 44.26 33.35
CA ASN A 396 -4.79 45.36 32.81
C ASN A 396 -6.03 44.92 32.03
N GLU A 397 -5.97 43.77 31.37
CA GLU A 397 -7.03 43.26 30.47
C GLU A 397 -7.63 41.94 30.97
N GLY A 398 -7.06 41.37 32.03
CA GLY A 398 -7.38 40.04 32.52
C GLY A 398 -6.87 38.93 31.61
N PHE A 399 -7.10 37.69 32.02
CA PHE A 399 -6.65 36.51 31.28
C PHE A 399 -7.28 36.41 29.87
N ARG A 400 -8.53 36.87 29.71
CA ARG A 400 -9.20 36.96 28.41
C ARG A 400 -8.50 37.92 27.44
N GLY A 401 -7.77 38.92 27.94
CA GLY A 401 -6.99 39.85 27.13
C GLY A 401 -5.90 39.15 26.29
N LEU A 402 -5.32 38.06 26.81
CA LEU A 402 -4.31 37.25 26.11
C LEU A 402 -4.87 36.55 24.86
N TYR A 403 -6.19 36.43 24.72
CA TYR A 403 -6.88 35.78 23.61
C TYR A 403 -7.60 36.76 22.68
N SER A 404 -7.32 38.07 22.81
CA SER A 404 -7.91 39.08 21.92
C SER A 404 -7.45 38.87 20.47
N GLY A 405 -8.40 38.56 19.57
CA GLY A 405 -8.16 38.29 18.16
C GLY A 405 -7.97 36.81 17.81
N VAL A 406 -8.25 35.88 18.73
CA VAL A 406 -8.06 34.44 18.48
C VAL A 406 -8.96 33.89 17.38
N LEU A 407 -10.19 34.38 17.25
CA LEU A 407 -11.16 33.87 16.29
C LEU A 407 -10.69 33.97 14.82
N PRO A 408 -10.26 35.14 14.29
CA PRO A 408 -9.69 35.23 12.95
C PRO A 408 -8.52 34.26 12.71
N GLN A 409 -7.70 34.01 13.74
CA GLN A 409 -6.57 33.07 13.63
C GLN A 409 -7.08 31.64 13.47
N LEU A 410 -8.06 31.21 14.25
CA LEU A 410 -8.60 29.84 14.21
C LEU A 410 -9.28 29.54 12.87
N VAL A 411 -10.06 30.48 12.34
CA VAL A 411 -10.71 30.36 11.02
C VAL A 411 -9.67 30.20 9.90
N GLY A 412 -8.50 30.83 10.05
CA GLY A 412 -7.44 30.79 9.05
C GLY A 412 -6.60 29.51 9.05
N VAL A 413 -6.54 28.74 10.14
CA VAL A 413 -5.56 27.64 10.28
C VAL A 413 -5.71 26.59 9.18
N ALA A 414 -6.92 26.06 8.98
CA ALA A 414 -7.13 24.96 8.05
C ALA A 414 -6.92 25.37 6.58
N PRO A 415 -7.53 26.48 6.09
CA PRO A 415 -7.29 26.96 4.72
C PRO A 415 -5.82 27.30 4.47
N GLU A 416 -5.17 27.95 5.44
CA GLU A 416 -3.75 28.31 5.37
C GLU A 416 -2.88 27.07 5.10
N LYS A 417 -3.06 26.02 5.91
CA LYS A 417 -2.27 24.79 5.82
C LYS A 417 -2.58 24.01 4.55
N ALA A 418 -3.85 23.90 4.18
CA ALA A 418 -4.28 23.21 2.97
C ALA A 418 -3.65 23.83 1.72
N ILE A 419 -3.76 25.16 1.55
CA ILE A 419 -3.19 25.86 0.39
C ILE A 419 -1.67 25.66 0.34
N LYS A 420 -0.99 25.85 1.48
CA LYS A 420 0.46 25.79 1.53
C LYS A 420 0.99 24.41 1.13
N LEU A 421 0.39 23.34 1.64
CA LEU A 421 0.84 21.98 1.34
C LEU A 421 0.51 21.60 -0.11
N THR A 422 -0.72 21.84 -0.57
CA THR A 422 -1.14 21.51 -1.94
C THR A 422 -0.26 22.20 -2.98
N VAL A 423 0.04 23.49 -2.78
CA VAL A 423 0.89 24.22 -3.73
C VAL A 423 2.34 23.72 -3.68
N ASN A 424 2.88 23.48 -2.49
CA ASN A 424 4.24 22.95 -2.35
C ASN A 424 4.38 21.59 -3.06
N ASP A 425 3.41 20.70 -2.86
CA ASP A 425 3.40 19.36 -3.46
C ASP A 425 3.21 19.41 -4.97
N LEU A 426 2.31 20.26 -5.47
CA LEU A 426 2.10 20.41 -6.91
C LEU A 426 3.35 20.94 -7.62
N VAL A 427 4.06 21.90 -7.02
CA VAL A 427 5.30 22.44 -7.58
C VAL A 427 6.42 21.42 -7.46
N ARG A 428 6.62 20.78 -6.30
CA ARG A 428 7.63 19.71 -6.14
C ARG A 428 7.38 18.56 -7.11
N GLY A 429 6.15 18.11 -7.26
CA GLY A 429 5.79 17.01 -8.16
C GLY A 429 6.09 17.30 -9.64
N ARG A 430 6.06 18.57 -10.05
CA ARG A 430 6.47 18.97 -11.41
C ARG A 430 7.98 18.98 -11.63
N PHE A 431 8.76 19.30 -10.60
CA PHE A 431 10.23 19.44 -10.70
C PHE A 431 11.01 18.23 -10.15
N THR A 432 10.33 17.25 -9.56
CA THR A 432 10.95 16.01 -9.12
C THR A 432 11.22 15.14 -10.34
N ASP A 433 12.47 14.74 -10.51
CA ASP A 433 12.85 13.79 -11.54
C ASP A 433 12.22 12.43 -11.22
N LYS A 434 11.37 11.96 -12.14
CA LYS A 434 10.60 10.71 -11.98
C LYS A 434 11.49 9.47 -11.94
N GLN A 435 12.70 9.53 -12.50
CA GLN A 435 13.62 8.38 -12.55
C GLN A 435 14.46 8.27 -11.27
N THR A 436 14.90 9.40 -10.73
CA THR A 436 15.81 9.42 -9.57
C THR A 436 15.12 9.74 -8.25
N GLY A 437 13.88 10.26 -8.30
CA GLY A 437 13.16 10.77 -7.13
C GLY A 437 13.82 12.00 -6.48
N LYS A 438 14.87 12.55 -7.12
CA LYS A 438 15.61 13.71 -6.61
C LYS A 438 15.01 14.99 -7.16
N ILE A 439 15.01 16.01 -6.32
CA ILE A 439 14.60 17.37 -6.66
C ILE A 439 15.78 18.30 -6.41
N ALA A 440 16.03 19.23 -7.34
CA ALA A 440 17.07 20.24 -7.15
C ALA A 440 16.68 21.18 -6.00
N LEU A 441 17.64 21.58 -5.15
CA LEU A 441 17.39 22.48 -4.02
C LEU A 441 16.73 23.80 -4.47
N SER A 442 17.10 24.32 -5.63
CA SER A 442 16.47 25.52 -6.21
C SER A 442 14.98 25.32 -6.50
N ALA A 443 14.58 24.13 -6.95
CA ALA A 443 13.18 23.78 -7.18
C ALA A 443 12.43 23.54 -5.86
N GLU A 444 13.08 22.99 -4.82
CA GLU A 444 12.47 22.91 -3.49
C GLU A 444 12.21 24.29 -2.88
N ILE A 445 13.18 25.20 -3.02
CA ILE A 445 13.08 26.60 -2.60
C ILE A 445 11.95 27.30 -3.36
N LEU A 446 11.88 27.10 -4.68
CA LEU A 446 10.81 27.62 -5.52
C LEU A 446 9.45 27.10 -5.04
N ALA A 447 9.30 25.80 -4.81
CA ALA A 447 8.06 25.19 -4.35
C ALA A 447 7.60 25.76 -3.00
N GLY A 448 8.51 25.85 -2.03
CA GLY A 448 8.22 26.47 -0.74
C GLY A 448 7.84 27.95 -0.90
N GLY A 449 8.56 28.69 -1.73
CA GLY A 449 8.29 30.10 -2.01
C GLY A 449 6.93 30.33 -2.66
N SER A 450 6.58 29.56 -3.69
CA SER A 450 5.27 29.60 -4.37
C SER A 450 4.14 29.29 -3.41
N ALA A 451 4.30 28.27 -2.56
CA ALA A 451 3.33 27.94 -1.52
C ALA A 451 3.09 29.10 -0.54
N GLY A 452 4.18 29.75 -0.10
CA GLY A 452 4.11 30.94 0.74
C GLY A 452 3.39 32.11 0.07
N ALA A 453 3.64 32.33 -1.23
CA ALA A 453 2.99 33.41 -1.98
C ALA A 453 1.47 33.18 -2.15
N CYS A 454 1.07 31.97 -2.52
CA CYS A 454 -0.35 31.61 -2.66
C CYS A 454 -1.10 31.69 -1.33
N GLN A 455 -0.46 31.27 -0.23
CA GLN A 455 -1.02 31.38 1.12
C GLN A 455 -1.36 32.83 1.48
N VAL A 456 -0.46 33.78 1.20
CA VAL A 456 -0.62 35.20 1.60
C VAL A 456 -1.88 35.83 1.03
N VAL A 457 -2.29 35.45 -0.19
CA VAL A 457 -3.51 35.99 -0.81
C VAL A 457 -4.74 35.73 0.07
N PHE A 458 -4.83 34.53 0.67
CA PHE A 458 -5.94 34.16 1.53
C PHE A 458 -5.76 34.60 2.98
N THR A 459 -4.54 34.58 3.51
CA THR A 459 -4.33 34.86 4.93
C THR A 459 -4.25 36.34 5.27
N ASN A 460 -3.89 37.21 4.32
CA ASN A 460 -3.66 38.63 4.61
C ASN A 460 -4.90 39.34 5.21
N PRO A 461 -6.13 39.14 4.69
CA PRO A 461 -7.34 39.72 5.30
C PRO A 461 -7.59 39.27 6.75
N LEU A 462 -7.30 38.00 7.06
CA LEU A 462 -7.46 37.47 8.42
C LEU A 462 -6.39 38.03 9.36
N GLU A 463 -5.17 38.17 8.85
CA GLU A 463 -4.02 38.57 9.66
C GLU A 463 -4.07 40.05 10.05
N ILE A 464 -4.49 40.94 9.15
CA ILE A 464 -4.67 42.37 9.49
C ILE A 464 -5.76 42.57 10.54
N VAL A 465 -6.86 41.81 10.46
CA VAL A 465 -7.93 41.84 11.47
C VAL A 465 -7.41 41.32 12.80
N LYS A 466 -6.67 40.21 12.80
CA LYS A 466 -6.02 39.66 14.00
C LYS A 466 -5.11 40.70 14.67
N ILE A 467 -4.18 41.29 13.93
CA ILE A 467 -3.19 42.22 14.47
C ILE A 467 -3.86 43.45 15.08
N ARG A 468 -4.89 44.01 14.41
CA ARG A 468 -5.65 45.15 14.95
C ARG A 468 -6.36 44.82 16.25
N LEU A 469 -6.94 43.62 16.37
CA LEU A 469 -7.59 43.16 17.62
C LEU A 469 -6.58 42.88 18.74
N GLN A 470 -5.39 42.35 18.42
CA GLN A 470 -4.33 42.08 19.40
C GLN A 470 -3.76 43.36 20.01
N VAL A 471 -3.70 44.45 19.23
CA VAL A 471 -3.15 45.75 19.64
C VAL A 471 -4.21 46.67 20.27
N GLN A 472 -5.51 46.40 20.07
CA GLN A 472 -6.58 47.27 20.61
C GLN A 472 -6.56 47.39 22.14
N GLY A 473 -6.11 46.37 22.87
CA GLY A 473 -5.95 46.43 24.33
C GLY A 473 -5.02 47.56 24.80
N GLU A 474 -4.06 47.96 23.95
CA GLU A 474 -3.16 49.07 24.23
C GLU A 474 -3.81 50.45 24.04
N LEU A 475 -4.85 50.53 23.21
CA LEU A 475 -5.57 51.78 22.88
C LEU A 475 -6.64 52.12 23.90
N ALA A 476 -7.24 51.12 24.55
CA ALA A 476 -8.36 51.29 25.48
C ALA A 476 -7.99 52.05 26.77
N LYS A 477 -6.69 52.23 27.06
CA LYS A 477 -6.21 52.78 28.33
C LYS A 477 -6.00 54.30 28.37
N LYS A 478 -6.03 55.00 27.23
CA LYS A 478 -5.78 56.46 27.19
C LYS A 478 -7.01 57.31 26.86
N SER A 479 -8.14 56.68 26.54
CA SER A 479 -9.41 57.38 26.35
C SER A 479 -10.54 56.42 26.70
N ASP A 480 -11.32 56.72 27.74
CA ASP A 480 -12.55 55.98 28.10
C ASP A 480 -13.62 55.99 26.98
N ALA A 481 -13.33 56.63 25.84
CA ALA A 481 -14.25 56.88 24.73
C ALA A 481 -14.06 55.98 23.48
N VAL A 482 -13.12 55.03 23.45
CA VAL A 482 -12.93 54.17 22.25
C VAL A 482 -13.56 52.79 22.47
N PRO A 483 -14.76 52.52 21.94
CA PRO A 483 -15.40 51.21 22.08
C PRO A 483 -14.53 50.10 21.48
N LYS A 484 -14.53 48.92 22.12
CA LYS A 484 -13.89 47.70 21.58
C LYS A 484 -14.43 47.46 20.17
N ARG A 485 -13.53 47.38 19.19
CA ARG A 485 -13.85 47.33 17.77
C ARG A 485 -14.00 45.86 17.42
N SER A 486 -15.16 45.47 16.90
CA SER A 486 -15.37 44.09 16.47
C SER A 486 -14.57 43.77 15.20
N ALA A 487 -14.29 42.50 14.97
CA ALA A 487 -13.69 42.04 13.71
C ALA A 487 -14.49 42.54 12.49
N MET A 488 -15.82 42.49 12.57
CA MET A 488 -16.70 42.93 11.49
C MET A 488 -16.62 44.44 11.23
N TRP A 489 -16.48 45.23 12.30
CA TRP A 489 -16.25 46.68 12.16
C TRP A 489 -14.92 46.97 11.47
N ILE A 490 -13.85 46.24 11.83
CA ILE A 490 -12.52 46.41 11.20
C ILE A 490 -12.58 46.09 9.70
N VAL A 491 -13.24 44.98 9.34
CA VAL A 491 -13.44 44.58 7.94
C VAL A 491 -14.20 45.64 7.14
N ARG A 492 -15.32 46.14 7.68
CA ARG A 492 -16.12 47.19 7.03
C ARG A 492 -15.36 48.52 6.90
N ASN A 493 -14.61 48.91 7.92
CA ASN A 493 -13.89 50.18 7.92
C ASN A 493 -12.64 50.18 7.01
N LEU A 494 -12.00 49.03 6.85
CA LEU A 494 -10.86 48.89 5.92
C LEU A 494 -11.31 48.75 4.47
N GLY A 495 -12.43 48.09 4.22
CA GLY A 495 -12.83 47.67 2.88
C GLY A 495 -11.84 46.65 2.27
N ILE A 496 -12.14 46.19 1.06
CA ILE A 496 -11.34 45.15 0.38
C ILE A 496 -9.89 45.61 0.16
N LEU A 497 -9.68 46.84 -0.31
CA LEU A 497 -8.33 47.38 -0.53
C LEU A 497 -7.53 47.53 0.77
N GLY A 498 -8.19 47.97 1.85
CA GLY A 498 -7.54 48.12 3.16
C GLY A 498 -7.16 46.77 3.79
N LEU A 499 -7.93 45.70 3.51
CA LEU A 499 -7.61 44.34 3.95
C LEU A 499 -6.31 43.79 3.32
N TYR A 500 -5.87 44.34 2.19
CA TYR A 500 -4.60 44.00 1.54
C TYR A 500 -3.45 44.93 1.89
N LYS A 501 -3.66 45.86 2.84
CA LYS A 501 -2.59 46.73 3.34
C LYS A 501 -1.47 45.90 3.99
N GLY A 502 -0.24 46.14 3.57
CA GLY A 502 0.93 45.41 4.05
C GLY A 502 1.20 44.07 3.36
N VAL A 503 0.46 43.72 2.30
CA VAL A 503 0.64 42.43 1.57
C VAL A 503 2.09 42.22 1.10
N THR A 504 2.79 43.27 0.68
CA THR A 504 4.20 43.17 0.27
C THR A 504 5.12 42.76 1.43
N ALA A 505 4.87 43.27 2.63
CA ALA A 505 5.62 42.86 3.83
C ALA A 505 5.26 41.42 4.24
N CYS A 506 4.03 40.98 4.01
CA CYS A 506 3.61 39.59 4.22
C CYS A 506 4.29 38.63 3.25
N LEU A 507 4.32 38.96 1.95
CA LEU A 507 5.03 38.18 0.94
C LEU A 507 6.51 38.06 1.28
N LEU A 508 7.16 39.17 1.67
CA LEU A 508 8.58 39.18 2.04
C LEU A 508 8.88 38.36 3.31
N ARG A 509 7.88 38.08 4.14
CA ARG A 509 8.02 37.19 5.29
C ARG A 509 7.74 35.73 4.92
N ASP A 510 6.62 35.47 4.26
CA ASP A 510 6.07 34.12 4.08
C ASP A 510 6.75 33.35 2.96
N VAL A 511 7.19 34.03 1.90
CA VAL A 511 7.96 33.42 0.81
C VAL A 511 9.31 32.93 1.33
N PRO A 512 10.16 33.76 1.99
CA PRO A 512 11.44 33.27 2.50
C PRO A 512 11.28 32.29 3.65
N PHE A 513 10.28 32.46 4.53
CA PHE A 513 10.02 31.50 5.60
C PHE A 513 9.75 30.11 5.02
N SER A 514 8.90 30.02 4.01
CA SER A 514 8.50 28.74 3.40
C SER A 514 9.61 28.14 2.55
N ALA A 515 10.35 28.99 1.82
CA ALA A 515 11.54 28.62 1.07
C ALA A 515 12.67 28.05 1.93
N ILE A 516 12.78 28.45 3.20
CA ILE A 516 13.75 27.89 4.15
C ILE A 516 13.15 26.66 4.85
N TYR A 517 11.91 26.75 5.32
CA TYR A 517 11.26 25.72 6.13
C TYR A 517 11.14 24.39 5.38
N PHE A 518 10.60 24.38 4.15
CA PHE A 518 10.29 23.14 3.45
C PHE A 518 11.54 22.34 3.05
N PRO A 519 12.58 22.94 2.44
CA PRO A 519 13.83 22.21 2.18
C PRO A 519 14.48 21.70 3.46
N THR A 520 14.58 22.54 4.50
CA THR A 520 15.20 22.13 5.78
C THR A 520 14.44 20.97 6.40
N TYR A 521 13.10 21.00 6.37
CA TYR A 521 12.25 19.93 6.88
C TYR A 521 12.41 18.63 6.07
N SER A 522 12.39 18.73 4.73
CA SER A 522 12.59 17.61 3.80
C SER A 522 13.93 16.92 4.04
N HIS A 523 15.00 17.70 4.11
CA HIS A 523 16.35 17.21 4.34
C HIS A 523 16.56 16.65 5.75
N LEU A 524 15.99 17.25 6.80
CA LEU A 524 16.05 16.67 8.14
C LEU A 524 15.36 15.31 8.20
N LYS A 525 14.18 15.18 7.59
CA LYS A 525 13.48 13.90 7.53
C LYS A 525 14.28 12.84 6.79
N ARG A 526 14.76 13.16 5.58
CA ARG A 526 15.47 12.19 4.73
C ARG A 526 16.89 11.91 5.21
N ASP A 527 17.70 12.95 5.39
CA ASP A 527 19.14 12.82 5.58
C ASP A 527 19.51 12.60 7.06
N PHE A 528 18.75 13.16 8.02
CA PHE A 528 19.05 13.03 9.45
C PHE A 528 18.26 11.91 10.12
N PHE A 529 16.95 11.81 9.88
CA PHE A 529 16.11 10.77 10.49
C PHE A 529 15.96 9.50 9.64
N GLY A 530 16.37 9.55 8.37
CA GLY A 530 16.40 8.40 7.48
C GLY A 530 15.03 7.97 6.97
N GLU A 531 14.13 8.92 6.66
CA GLU A 531 12.86 8.60 5.99
C GLU A 531 13.14 8.00 4.61
N SER A 532 12.56 6.84 4.34
CA SER A 532 12.63 6.15 3.05
C SER A 532 11.27 5.54 2.71
N PRO A 533 11.04 5.07 1.47
CA PRO A 533 9.80 4.38 1.11
C PRO A 533 9.50 3.17 2.01
N THR A 534 10.53 2.57 2.60
CA THR A 534 10.42 1.40 3.49
C THR A 534 10.42 1.77 4.97
N LYS A 535 10.70 3.02 5.34
CA LYS A 535 10.79 3.50 6.72
C LYS A 535 10.07 4.83 6.88
N SER A 536 8.87 4.76 7.44
CA SER A 536 8.16 5.92 7.95
C SER A 536 8.79 6.41 9.26
N LEU A 537 8.86 7.73 9.42
CA LEU A 537 9.39 8.32 10.64
C LEU A 537 8.33 8.33 11.74
N GLY A 538 8.77 8.09 12.97
CA GLY A 538 7.93 8.26 14.14
C GLY A 538 7.59 9.73 14.39
N ILE A 539 6.47 9.94 15.07
CA ILE A 539 5.95 11.26 15.47
C ILE A 539 7.04 12.17 16.10
N LEU A 540 7.82 11.64 17.03
CA LEU A 540 8.87 12.39 17.73
C LEU A 540 9.97 12.88 16.78
N GLN A 541 10.30 12.10 15.75
CA GLN A 541 11.30 12.46 14.73
C GLN A 541 10.76 13.56 13.81
N LEU A 542 9.52 13.41 13.34
CA LEU A 542 8.84 14.43 12.53
C LEU A 542 8.70 15.75 13.29
N LEU A 543 8.32 15.70 14.56
CA LEU A 543 8.25 16.88 15.43
C LEU A 543 9.60 17.56 15.58
N THR A 544 10.65 16.77 15.83
CA THR A 544 12.01 17.30 16.00
C THR A 544 12.50 17.94 14.71
N ALA A 545 12.27 17.29 13.56
CA ALA A 545 12.58 17.85 12.25
C ALA A 545 11.84 19.18 12.00
N GLY A 546 10.53 19.23 12.30
CA GLY A 546 9.70 20.42 12.11
C GLY A 546 10.11 21.58 13.03
N ALA A 547 10.43 21.28 14.29
CA ALA A 547 10.91 22.26 15.25
C ALA A 547 12.25 22.86 14.79
N ILE A 548 13.24 22.02 14.44
CA ILE A 548 14.56 22.47 13.99
C ILE A 548 14.45 23.26 12.68
N ALA A 549 13.64 22.79 11.71
CA ALA A 549 13.41 23.52 10.46
C ALA A 549 12.75 24.89 10.67
N GLY A 550 11.87 24.98 11.66
CA GLY A 550 11.15 26.21 12.01
C GLY A 550 12.02 27.30 12.64
N MET A 551 13.09 26.94 13.37
CA MET A 551 13.94 27.90 14.09
C MET A 551 14.66 28.90 13.16
N PRO A 552 15.49 28.48 12.18
CA PRO A 552 16.21 29.39 11.30
C PRO A 552 15.23 30.17 10.41
N ALA A 553 14.20 29.49 9.89
CA ALA A 553 13.16 30.13 9.08
C ALA A 553 12.46 31.26 9.86
N ALA A 554 12.09 31.03 11.12
CA ALA A 554 11.46 32.03 11.97
C ALA A 554 12.40 33.18 12.30
N TYR A 555 13.65 32.90 12.67
CA TYR A 555 14.60 33.92 13.09
C TYR A 555 14.98 34.85 11.93
N LEU A 556 15.38 34.28 10.79
CA LEU A 556 15.83 35.04 9.61
C LEU A 556 14.73 35.90 9.00
N THR A 557 13.46 35.50 9.13
CA THR A 557 12.33 36.28 8.63
C THR A 557 11.73 37.24 9.68
N THR A 558 12.31 37.35 10.88
CA THR A 558 11.82 38.26 11.93
C THR A 558 11.86 39.74 11.53
N PRO A 559 12.91 40.24 10.84
CA PRO A 559 12.93 41.63 10.36
C PRO A 559 11.72 42.01 9.50
N CYS A 560 11.32 41.11 8.58
CA CYS A 560 10.17 41.32 7.70
C CYS A 560 8.85 41.31 8.48
N ASP A 561 8.77 40.46 9.51
CA ASP A 561 7.61 40.36 10.40
C ASP A 561 7.44 41.64 11.25
N VAL A 562 8.53 42.25 11.74
CA VAL A 562 8.48 43.55 12.45
C VAL A 562 7.96 44.66 11.53
N ILE A 563 8.50 44.76 10.31
CA ILE A 563 8.06 45.76 9.32
C ILE A 563 6.57 45.58 9.01
N LYS A 564 6.15 44.34 8.78
CA LYS A 564 4.75 43.99 8.53
C LYS A 564 3.84 44.46 9.68
N THR A 565 4.15 44.06 10.92
CA THR A 565 3.33 44.40 12.09
C THR A 565 3.14 45.90 12.21
N ARG A 566 4.20 46.68 11.96
CA ARG A 566 4.14 48.15 12.03
C ARG A 566 3.37 48.82 10.90
N LEU A 567 3.38 48.24 9.70
CA LEU A 567 2.60 48.70 8.56
C LEU A 567 1.10 48.40 8.69
N GLN A 568 0.75 47.29 9.36
CA GLN A 568 -0.63 46.84 9.53
C GLN A 568 -1.34 47.46 10.73
N VAL A 569 -0.58 47.97 11.72
CA VAL A 569 -1.11 48.69 12.89
C VAL A 569 -1.26 50.18 12.59
N GLU A 570 -2.40 50.77 12.99
CA GLU A 570 -2.61 52.22 12.95
C GLU A 570 -1.63 52.93 13.89
N ALA A 571 -0.87 53.90 13.35
CA ALA A 571 0.03 54.74 14.15
C ALA A 571 -0.78 55.59 15.13
N ARG A 572 -0.32 55.69 16.38
CA ARG A 572 -0.92 56.60 17.36
C ARG A 572 -0.57 58.05 17.03
N LYS A 573 -1.35 59.00 17.56
CA LYS A 573 -0.96 60.42 17.53
C LYS A 573 0.41 60.58 18.21
N GLY A 574 1.41 61.06 17.47
CA GLY A 574 2.79 61.23 17.92
C GLY A 574 3.74 60.08 17.57
N GLU A 575 3.26 58.97 17.02
CA GLU A 575 4.10 57.88 16.51
C GLU A 575 4.39 58.02 15.02
N ALA A 576 5.54 57.51 14.57
CA ALA A 576 5.92 57.53 13.16
C ALA A 576 4.89 56.80 12.28
N THR A 577 4.41 57.47 11.24
CA THR A 577 3.65 56.88 10.13
C THR A 577 4.61 56.40 9.03
N TYR A 578 4.20 55.38 8.30
CA TYR A 578 5.04 54.71 7.31
C TYR A 578 4.38 54.70 5.93
N ASN A 579 5.10 55.19 4.91
CA ASN A 579 4.64 55.22 3.52
C ASN A 579 5.23 54.05 2.71
N GLY A 580 5.01 52.83 3.21
CA GLY A 580 5.46 51.58 2.56
C GLY A 580 6.69 50.93 3.21
N LEU A 581 7.15 49.84 2.59
CA LEU A 581 8.17 48.94 3.14
C LEU A 581 9.52 49.64 3.35
N GLY A 582 10.03 50.33 2.33
CA GLY A 582 11.35 50.99 2.39
C GLY A 582 11.39 52.15 3.38
N ASP A 583 10.33 52.95 3.46
CA ASP A 583 10.22 54.03 4.45
C ASP A 583 10.16 53.47 5.88
N CYS A 584 9.40 52.39 6.10
CA CYS A 584 9.33 51.70 7.38
C CYS A 584 10.69 51.17 7.82
N ALA A 585 11.39 50.44 6.95
CA ALA A 585 12.72 49.90 7.25
C ALA A 585 13.73 51.02 7.56
N ARG A 586 13.74 52.09 6.77
CA ARG A 586 14.65 53.23 6.98
C ARG A 586 14.40 53.92 8.32
N LYS A 587 13.14 54.19 8.67
CA LYS A 587 12.78 54.84 9.94
C LYS A 587 13.11 53.96 11.15
N ILE A 588 12.81 52.66 11.10
CA ILE A 588 13.18 51.72 12.18
C ILE A 588 14.69 51.74 12.41
N LEU A 589 15.47 51.64 11.33
CA LEU A 589 16.93 51.63 11.43
C LEU A 589 17.48 52.95 12.01
N LYS A 590 16.94 54.09 11.57
CA LYS A 590 17.37 55.42 12.00
C LYS A 590 16.96 55.77 13.44
N GLU A 591 15.74 55.41 13.84
CA GLU A 591 15.15 55.84 15.12
C GLU A 591 15.40 54.87 16.27
N GLU A 592 15.52 53.57 15.98
CA GLU A 592 15.63 52.52 17.00
C GLU A 592 16.86 51.62 16.86
N GLY A 593 17.51 51.64 15.70
CA GLY A 593 18.68 50.82 15.41
C GLY A 593 18.35 49.38 14.98
N PHE A 594 19.38 48.67 14.54
CA PHE A 594 19.26 47.34 13.92
C PHE A 594 18.62 46.27 14.82
N LYS A 595 18.84 46.35 16.14
CA LYS A 595 18.25 45.38 17.10
C LYS A 595 16.72 45.41 17.12
N ALA A 596 16.09 46.50 16.68
CA ALA A 596 14.64 46.63 16.64
C ALA A 596 13.97 45.64 15.67
N PHE A 597 14.65 45.25 14.59
CA PHE A 597 14.15 44.27 13.62
C PHE A 597 14.01 42.85 14.19
N PHE A 598 14.65 42.55 15.31
CA PHE A 598 14.61 41.23 15.95
C PHE A 598 13.73 41.23 17.22
N LYS A 599 13.00 42.32 17.50
CA LYS A 599 12.01 42.36 18.58
C LYS A 599 10.97 41.25 18.37
N GLY A 600 10.76 40.44 19.39
CA GLY A 600 9.84 39.29 19.35
C GLY A 600 10.40 38.02 18.68
N GLY A 601 11.67 38.02 18.22
CA GLY A 601 12.31 36.85 17.59
C GLY A 601 12.30 35.59 18.48
N PRO A 602 12.79 35.64 19.73
CA PRO A 602 12.74 34.49 20.64
C PRO A 602 11.32 33.99 20.91
N ALA A 603 10.34 34.90 21.07
CA ALA A 603 8.94 34.53 21.25
C ALA A 603 8.39 33.80 20.02
N ARG A 604 8.84 34.18 18.81
CA ARG A 604 8.44 33.52 17.56
C ARG A 604 8.99 32.09 17.46
N ILE A 605 10.24 31.86 17.86
CA ILE A 605 10.85 30.53 17.92
C ILE A 605 10.12 29.67 18.96
N LEU A 606 9.93 30.22 20.15
CA LEU A 606 9.27 29.54 21.27
C LEU A 606 7.80 29.21 20.98
N ARG A 607 7.14 29.94 20.09
CA ARG A 607 5.77 29.63 19.66
C ARG A 607 5.68 28.34 18.84
N SER A 608 6.67 28.07 17.98
CA SER A 608 6.58 26.99 16.99
C SER A 608 6.59 25.60 17.63
N SER A 609 7.52 25.33 18.55
CA SER A 609 7.69 23.99 19.14
C SER A 609 6.48 23.53 20.00
N PRO A 610 5.96 24.33 20.96
CA PRO A 610 4.78 23.96 21.74
C PRO A 610 3.52 23.84 20.90
N GLN A 611 3.36 24.66 19.86
CA GLN A 611 2.19 24.59 18.98
C GLN A 611 2.08 23.20 18.34
N PHE A 612 3.19 22.67 17.84
CA PHE A 612 3.22 21.33 17.27
C PHE A 612 2.90 20.24 18.30
N GLY A 613 3.46 20.34 19.51
CA GLY A 613 3.18 19.40 20.59
C GLY A 613 1.70 19.36 20.97
N PHE A 614 1.07 20.52 21.17
CA PHE A 614 -0.37 20.60 21.48
C PHE A 614 -1.26 20.12 20.34
N THR A 615 -0.92 20.47 19.09
CA THR A 615 -1.65 19.96 17.91
C THR A 615 -1.59 18.45 17.85
N LEU A 616 -0.42 17.85 18.07
CA LEU A 616 -0.27 16.40 18.02
C LEU A 616 -1.08 15.72 19.12
N ALA A 617 -0.91 16.15 20.37
CA ALA A 617 -1.65 15.56 21.49
C ALA A 617 -3.16 15.65 21.26
N ALA A 618 -3.64 16.78 20.73
CA ALA A 618 -5.03 16.93 20.35
C ALA A 618 -5.44 15.99 19.22
N TYR A 619 -4.60 15.82 18.18
CA TYR A 619 -4.90 14.90 17.09
C TYR A 619 -5.00 13.46 17.57
N GLU A 620 -4.06 13.00 18.41
CA GLU A 620 -4.04 11.64 18.94
C GLU A 620 -5.25 11.36 19.83
N VAL A 621 -5.61 12.30 20.70
CA VAL A 621 -6.83 12.20 21.51
C VAL A 621 -8.07 12.19 20.61
N LEU A 622 -8.13 13.05 19.60
CA LEU A 622 -9.27 13.14 18.69
C LEU A 622 -9.40 11.91 17.80
N SER A 623 -8.30 11.35 17.28
CA SER A 623 -8.32 10.13 16.48
C SER A 623 -8.73 8.92 17.32
N ASN A 624 -8.34 8.88 18.60
CA ASN A 624 -8.75 7.80 19.50
C ASN A 624 -10.22 7.92 19.94
N LEU A 625 -10.74 9.16 20.09
CA LEU A 625 -12.13 9.40 20.50
C LEU A 625 -13.12 9.32 19.34
N LEU A 626 -12.69 9.69 18.15
CA LEU A 626 -13.49 9.69 16.92
C LEU A 626 -12.78 8.87 15.84
N PRO A 627 -12.63 7.55 16.03
CA PRO A 627 -12.09 6.68 14.99
C PRO A 627 -13.07 6.60 13.81
N PHE A 628 -12.54 6.44 12.59
CA PHE A 628 -13.39 6.29 11.42
C PHE A 628 -14.09 4.91 11.46
N PRO A 629 -15.43 4.81 11.30
CA PRO A 629 -16.14 3.54 11.45
C PRO A 629 -15.61 2.46 10.48
N GLY A 630 -15.03 1.38 11.02
CA GLY A 630 -14.47 0.26 10.25
C GLY A 630 -12.94 0.30 10.04
N SER A 631 -12.21 1.19 10.70
CA SER A 631 -10.74 1.30 10.61
C SER A 631 -9.96 0.42 11.60
N ASP A 632 -10.63 -0.45 12.37
CA ASP A 632 -10.09 -1.07 13.59
C ASP A 632 -8.82 -1.94 13.42
N GLU A 633 -8.42 -2.29 12.20
CA GLU A 633 -7.18 -3.05 11.96
C GLU A 633 -6.06 -2.24 11.28
N ALA A 634 -6.37 -1.17 10.55
CA ALA A 634 -5.35 -0.36 9.85
C ALA A 634 -4.81 0.80 10.70
N GLU A 635 -5.58 1.29 11.67
CA GLU A 635 -5.20 2.46 12.47
C GLU A 635 -4.20 2.15 13.59
N LYS A 636 -4.09 0.90 14.11
CA LYS A 636 -3.07 0.61 15.14
C LYS A 636 -1.63 0.59 14.62
N GLN A 637 -1.42 0.40 13.32
CA GLN A 637 -0.11 0.59 12.68
C GLN A 637 0.09 2.01 12.10
N LYS A 638 -1.00 2.76 11.84
CA LYS A 638 -0.94 4.13 11.30
C LYS A 638 -1.09 5.24 12.33
N ALA A 639 -1.57 4.95 13.54
CA ALA A 639 -1.68 5.91 14.64
C ALA A 639 -0.30 6.35 15.20
N GLY A 640 0.78 5.66 14.81
CA GLY A 640 2.17 6.13 14.97
C GLY A 640 2.68 7.03 13.83
N GLY A 641 1.87 7.26 12.79
CA GLY A 641 2.17 8.11 11.64
C GLY A 641 1.52 9.48 11.83
N GLY A 642 2.36 10.50 12.02
CA GLY A 642 1.93 11.83 12.43
C GLY A 642 0.85 12.47 11.55
N VAL A 643 0.10 13.38 12.18
CA VAL A 643 -0.84 14.33 11.59
C VAL A 643 -0.46 14.64 10.16
N SER A 644 -1.26 14.09 9.25
CA SER A 644 -1.31 14.33 7.81
C SER A 644 -0.83 15.75 7.46
N GLY A 645 0.45 15.87 7.11
CA GLY A 645 0.78 16.69 5.96
C GLY A 645 0.12 15.98 4.79
N VAL A 646 -0.70 16.72 4.03
CA VAL A 646 -1.14 16.36 2.68
C VAL A 646 0.12 15.91 1.94
N ALA A 647 0.40 14.61 2.01
CA ALA A 647 1.28 13.96 1.09
C ALA A 647 0.34 13.73 -0.09
N GLY A 648 0.55 14.50 -1.16
CA GLY A 648 0.17 14.03 -2.47
C GLY A 648 0.62 12.58 -2.53
N ARG A 649 -0.34 11.65 -2.53
CA ARG A 649 -0.07 10.24 -2.76
C ARG A 649 0.69 10.22 -4.08
N VAL A 650 2.00 10.03 -3.99
CA VAL A 650 2.73 9.33 -5.03
C VAL A 650 2.12 7.94 -4.96
N GLU A 651 1.06 7.74 -5.73
CA GLU A 651 0.84 6.45 -6.33
C GLU A 651 1.99 6.29 -7.34
N PRO A 652 3.00 5.44 -7.08
CA PRO A 652 3.33 4.52 -8.15
C PRO A 652 2.15 3.55 -8.17
N GLY A 653 1.13 3.91 -8.95
CA GLY A 653 0.20 2.93 -9.49
C GLY A 653 1.01 2.08 -10.46
N VAL A 654 1.82 1.18 -9.91
CA VAL A 654 2.40 0.08 -10.66
C VAL A 654 1.20 -0.80 -11.02
N GLY A 655 0.99 -1.07 -12.30
CA GLY A 655 -0.20 -1.76 -12.82
C GLY A 655 -0.57 -3.06 -12.07
N LEU A 656 -1.87 -3.36 -12.13
CA LEU A 656 -2.61 -4.52 -11.62
C LEU A 656 -2.18 -5.03 -10.24
N ARG A 657 -2.49 -4.22 -9.22
CA ARG A 657 -2.50 -4.52 -7.78
C ARG A 657 -1.44 -5.57 -7.38
N GLU A 658 -0.25 -5.09 -7.02
CA GLU A 658 0.66 -5.81 -6.09
C GLU A 658 -0.23 -6.51 -5.06
N ALA A 659 -0.14 -7.84 -4.97
CA ALA A 659 -1.14 -8.63 -4.29
C ALA A 659 -1.27 -8.17 -2.85
N LYS A 660 -2.27 -7.32 -2.58
CA LYS A 660 -2.55 -6.76 -1.25
C LYS A 660 -3.09 -7.82 -0.31
N ALA A 661 -3.41 -8.99 -0.86
CA ALA A 661 -3.86 -10.12 -0.10
C ALA A 661 -2.75 -10.60 0.85
N PRO A 662 -3.09 -10.99 2.09
CA PRO A 662 -2.12 -11.52 3.04
C PRO A 662 -1.27 -12.64 2.43
N LEU A 663 0.02 -12.66 2.73
CA LEU A 663 0.94 -13.67 2.21
C LEU A 663 0.44 -15.12 2.40
N PRO A 664 -0.14 -15.51 3.56
CA PRO A 664 -0.69 -16.86 3.75
C PRO A 664 -1.75 -17.24 2.71
N TYR A 665 -2.63 -16.30 2.32
CA TYR A 665 -3.62 -16.53 1.28
C TYR A 665 -2.96 -16.79 -0.09
N LEU A 666 -1.93 -15.99 -0.43
CA LEU A 666 -1.20 -16.18 -1.68
C LEU A 666 -0.50 -17.53 -1.75
N ARG A 667 0.02 -18.02 -0.62
CA ARG A 667 0.63 -19.36 -0.51
C ARG A 667 -0.39 -20.48 -0.72
N SER A 668 -1.57 -20.39 -0.09
CA SER A 668 -2.67 -21.33 -0.32
C SER A 668 -3.12 -21.34 -1.79
N ARG A 669 -3.28 -20.16 -2.40
CA ARG A 669 -3.64 -20.04 -3.82
C ARG A 669 -2.56 -20.63 -4.74
N ASN A 670 -1.28 -20.40 -4.43
CA ASN A 670 -0.17 -20.94 -5.22
C ASN A 670 -0.05 -22.46 -5.08
N ALA A 671 -0.32 -23.02 -3.89
CA ALA A 671 -0.41 -24.47 -3.71
C ALA A 671 -1.48 -25.08 -4.62
N LEU A 672 -2.67 -24.45 -4.67
CA LEU A 672 -3.73 -24.88 -5.59
C LEU A 672 -3.32 -24.78 -7.05
N LYS A 673 -2.61 -23.73 -7.48
CA LYS A 673 -2.08 -23.65 -8.85
C LYS A 673 -1.18 -24.84 -9.20
N ILE A 674 -0.29 -25.23 -8.29
CA ILE A 674 0.56 -26.41 -8.46
C ILE A 674 -0.28 -27.70 -8.56
N LEU A 675 -1.33 -27.82 -7.77
CA LEU A 675 -2.25 -28.97 -7.83
C LEU A 675 -3.07 -28.98 -9.13
N LEU A 676 -3.51 -27.82 -9.60
CA LEU A 676 -4.27 -27.68 -10.85
C LEU A 676 -3.42 -27.91 -12.10
N ASP A 677 -2.09 -27.83 -11.99
CA ASP A 677 -1.17 -28.28 -13.04
C ASP A 677 -1.19 -29.81 -13.23
N LEU A 678 -1.58 -30.60 -12.22
CA LEU A 678 -1.82 -32.04 -12.37
C LEU A 678 -3.10 -32.30 -13.15
N ASP A 679 -4.19 -31.68 -12.71
CA ASP A 679 -5.49 -31.73 -13.39
C ASP A 679 -6.39 -30.59 -12.89
N VAL A 680 -7.20 -30.02 -13.77
CA VAL A 680 -8.09 -28.87 -13.44
C VAL A 680 -9.17 -29.24 -12.40
N ASN A 681 -9.40 -30.53 -12.19
CA ASN A 681 -10.43 -31.06 -11.30
C ASN A 681 -9.95 -31.34 -9.88
N PHE A 682 -8.67 -31.10 -9.56
CA PHE A 682 -8.20 -31.18 -8.17
C PHE A 682 -9.03 -30.25 -7.27
N GLY A 683 -9.58 -30.82 -6.19
CA GLY A 683 -10.43 -30.12 -5.23
C GLY A 683 -11.86 -29.82 -5.70
N ARG A 684 -12.27 -30.23 -6.92
CA ARG A 684 -13.67 -30.10 -7.33
C ARG A 684 -14.51 -31.23 -6.75
N VAL A 685 -15.70 -30.88 -6.27
CA VAL A 685 -16.71 -31.87 -5.87
C VAL A 685 -17.17 -32.63 -7.10
N LYS A 686 -17.04 -33.96 -7.11
CA LYS A 686 -17.48 -34.79 -8.24
C LYS A 686 -19.00 -34.87 -8.30
N PRO A 687 -19.63 -34.80 -9.49
CA PRO A 687 -21.08 -34.92 -9.60
C PRO A 687 -21.53 -36.30 -9.08
N GLY A 688 -22.40 -36.32 -8.07
CA GLY A 688 -22.90 -37.54 -7.42
C GLY A 688 -22.30 -37.85 -6.05
N GLN A 689 -21.28 -37.11 -5.61
CA GLN A 689 -20.84 -37.12 -4.22
C GLN A 689 -21.49 -35.94 -3.49
N ASP A 690 -22.54 -36.25 -2.72
CA ASP A 690 -23.07 -35.32 -1.73
C ASP A 690 -21.94 -34.93 -0.77
N VAL A 691 -21.89 -33.70 -0.27
CA VAL A 691 -20.77 -33.19 0.54
C VAL A 691 -20.52 -34.07 1.79
N GLY A 692 -21.55 -34.79 2.26
CA GLY A 692 -21.44 -35.81 3.32
C GLY A 692 -20.79 -37.15 2.91
N SER A 693 -20.70 -37.49 1.62
CA SER A 693 -20.16 -38.78 1.15
C SER A 693 -18.63 -38.81 1.06
N LEU A 694 -17.98 -37.65 0.83
CA LEU A 694 -16.53 -37.48 0.97
C LEU A 694 -16.09 -37.72 2.42
N MET A 695 -16.90 -37.29 3.40
CA MET A 695 -16.65 -37.55 4.82
C MET A 695 -16.59 -39.05 5.14
N GLN A 696 -17.45 -39.86 4.51
CA GLN A 696 -17.53 -41.28 4.81
C GLN A 696 -16.42 -42.08 4.11
N GLN A 697 -16.02 -41.69 2.89
CA GLN A 697 -14.91 -42.36 2.19
C GLN A 697 -13.54 -42.06 2.80
N HIS A 698 -13.27 -40.82 3.23
CA HIS A 698 -12.02 -40.49 3.92
C HIS A 698 -11.94 -41.10 5.33
N ALA A 699 -13.05 -41.11 6.09
CA ALA A 699 -13.10 -41.76 7.39
C ALA A 699 -12.97 -43.30 7.29
N MET A 700 -13.58 -43.94 6.29
CA MET A 700 -13.45 -45.38 6.07
C MET A 700 -12.05 -45.79 5.58
N ALA A 701 -11.41 -44.99 4.73
CA ALA A 701 -10.03 -45.23 4.32
C ALA A 701 -9.04 -45.09 5.51
N ALA A 702 -9.26 -44.13 6.39
CA ALA A 702 -8.47 -43.95 7.61
C ALA A 702 -8.71 -45.07 8.64
N ALA A 703 -9.95 -45.58 8.76
CA ALA A 703 -10.26 -46.72 9.61
C ALA A 703 -9.56 -48.01 9.11
N ALA A 704 -9.54 -48.24 7.79
CA ALA A 704 -8.83 -49.38 7.20
C ALA A 704 -7.31 -49.29 7.39
N GLY A 705 -6.73 -48.08 7.36
CA GLY A 705 -5.31 -47.85 7.67
C GLY A 705 -4.95 -48.13 9.13
N LYS A 706 -5.79 -47.71 10.08
CA LYS A 706 -5.61 -48.04 11.51
C LYS A 706 -5.71 -49.54 11.79
N GLU A 707 -6.63 -50.24 11.15
CA GLU A 707 -6.79 -51.68 11.33
C GLU A 707 -5.58 -52.47 10.77
N ALA A 708 -4.95 -51.98 9.70
CA ALA A 708 -3.72 -52.56 9.16
C ALA A 708 -2.49 -52.33 10.08
N VAL A 709 -2.40 -51.16 10.72
CA VAL A 709 -1.34 -50.84 11.68
C VAL A 709 -1.50 -51.65 12.97
N GLU A 710 -2.71 -51.79 13.50
CA GLU A 710 -2.97 -52.63 14.69
C GLU A 710 -2.70 -54.12 14.43
N LYS A 711 -3.05 -54.63 13.23
CA LYS A 711 -2.73 -56.01 12.84
C LYS A 711 -1.24 -56.24 12.60
N GLY A 712 -0.49 -55.21 12.17
CA GLY A 712 0.97 -55.27 12.01
C GLY A 712 1.74 -55.30 13.34
N VAL A 713 1.28 -54.54 14.34
CA VAL A 713 1.92 -54.49 15.68
C VAL A 713 1.65 -55.78 16.47
N GLY A 714 0.49 -56.41 16.28
CA GLY A 714 0.16 -57.70 16.91
C GLY A 714 1.04 -58.88 16.50
N TRP A 715 1.74 -58.80 15.36
CA TRP A 715 2.61 -59.88 14.88
C TRP A 715 4.03 -59.81 15.46
N PHE A 716 4.52 -58.61 15.81
CA PHE A 716 5.84 -58.42 16.43
C PHE A 716 5.86 -58.70 17.94
N GLY A 717 4.72 -58.58 18.63
CA GLY A 717 4.62 -58.84 20.08
C GLY A 717 4.62 -60.32 20.50
N LYS A 718 4.67 -61.27 19.56
CA LYS A 718 4.67 -62.73 19.83
C LYS A 718 6.00 -63.43 19.53
N LYS A 719 7.08 -62.69 19.24
CA LYS A 719 8.40 -63.23 18.89
C LYS A 719 9.59 -62.65 19.68
N LEU A 720 9.32 -61.90 20.73
CA LEU A 720 10.26 -61.58 21.83
C LEU A 720 9.72 -62.26 23.09
#